data_AF-A0A357T151-F1
#
_entry.id   AF-A0A357T151-F1
#
_cell.length_a   1.000
_cell.length_b   1.000
_cell.length_c   1.000
_cell.angle_alpha   90.00
_cell.angle_beta   90.00
_cell.angle_gamma   90.00
#
_symmetry.space_group_name_H-M   'P 1'
#
loop_
_entity.id
_entity.type
_entity.pdbx_description
1 polymer ?
#
loop_
_entity_poly.entity_id
_entity_poly.type
_entity_poly.pdbx_seq_one_letter_code
_entity_poly.pdbx_strand_id
1 'polypeptide(L)'
;MMPQKRRIFVMRKIVRFFLLLALVASLFCWTVQAETGRPDAIRKLLAKTSETSREEVVSLLELSDDQLLEAISRKAFDYFWLEANPRNGLIKDRSTPQSPCSIAAVGFGLTAIPVAVERGWISYADGYKRALTTLKTFAGGKVEGRKGFYYHFVDMHNGKRVWNSELSSIDTAILIAGGLVCGEYFKETSVEKYANKLYEKVDWQWMTNGEETLTMGWDPLTGFLHSRWNGFNEGILAALLAIGSPTHPLSPEAWQQIYRPVKNGTYINLQDEVLFVYQYPLIWFDLRDKEDYYANYWQNAIAATNYNRLFTTFNKSFATYQRDIWGLSAGDGPTGYKAYGAFKDKHDGTIIPYASVASLPFTAEESMKAIRGMLDKFGPLVWRKYGFVSGFNVDRQWFSSQHIGIDQGDMLLMIENYRTGMIWEYFMRHPSAQKALKLAGFVDSTSEYAVTPAYAVEYETAMLLPSQKKAEAPRVRTTVLIDGDLSEWQGIPSNLVDEDMNVPDGNITKVDKSKMKLHSYFYSQWDDECLYLAAEVTDDIIVNNLSPAERGSFYRSDSIEFYIDPGRSGGGAGLFKLAVLPFDTLGNTHGARHEDARPGPIEVMAPKTKIAARKTATGYNVEVSIPFEYLGVTPESGLVLGFCHTVINCNDRGAPLGAYVRENMIAWNPLPSVWSNPDYWGELVLK
;
A
#
# COMPACT_ATOMS: atom_id res chain seq x y z
N MET A 1 -2.59 76.40 -25.91
CA MET A 1 -3.54 75.68 -25.04
C MET A 1 -4.12 74.51 -25.84
N MET A 2 -3.72 73.26 -25.53
CA MET A 2 -4.10 71.93 -26.10
C MET A 2 -3.95 71.72 -27.64
N PRO A 3 -3.62 70.50 -28.17
CA PRO A 3 -3.87 69.17 -27.60
C PRO A 3 -2.75 68.10 -27.88
N GLN A 4 -1.90 67.79 -26.90
CA GLN A 4 -1.02 66.60 -26.94
C GLN A 4 -1.66 65.39 -26.22
N LYS A 5 -2.70 65.62 -25.40
CA LYS A 5 -3.41 64.58 -24.62
C LYS A 5 -4.38 63.70 -25.44
N ARG A 6 -4.81 64.12 -26.63
CA ARG A 6 -5.73 63.32 -27.47
C ARG A 6 -5.03 62.18 -28.24
N ARG A 7 -3.76 62.34 -28.64
CA ARG A 7 -3.02 61.30 -29.38
C ARG A 7 -2.68 60.07 -28.53
N ILE A 8 -2.28 60.27 -27.27
CA ILE A 8 -1.92 59.17 -26.34
C ILE A 8 -3.16 58.35 -25.95
N PHE A 9 -4.33 58.99 -25.82
CA PHE A 9 -5.58 58.31 -25.48
C PHE A 9 -6.11 57.43 -26.63
N VAL A 10 -5.97 57.90 -27.88
CA VAL A 10 -6.36 57.14 -29.08
C VAL A 10 -5.41 55.96 -29.29
N MET A 11 -4.10 56.13 -29.10
CA MET A 11 -3.12 55.05 -29.24
C MET A 11 -3.31 53.94 -28.20
N ARG A 12 -3.66 54.28 -26.94
CA ARG A 12 -3.99 53.29 -25.90
C ARG A 12 -5.29 52.51 -26.18
N LYS A 13 -6.30 53.14 -26.81
CA LYS A 13 -7.52 52.43 -27.24
C LYS A 13 -7.26 51.50 -28.42
N ILE A 14 -6.42 51.91 -29.37
CA ILE A 14 -6.06 51.08 -30.53
C ILE A 14 -5.24 49.86 -30.08
N VAL A 15 -4.23 50.04 -29.21
CA VAL A 15 -3.45 48.92 -28.66
C VAL A 15 -4.31 47.96 -27.84
N ARG A 16 -5.24 48.47 -27.01
CA ARG A 16 -6.22 47.61 -26.31
C ARG A 16 -7.16 46.88 -27.26
N PHE A 17 -7.57 47.50 -28.35
CA PHE A 17 -8.45 46.87 -29.34
C PHE A 17 -7.73 45.76 -30.11
N PHE A 18 -6.46 45.96 -30.47
CA PHE A 18 -5.65 44.92 -31.12
C PHE A 18 -5.26 43.79 -30.16
N LEU A 19 -4.99 44.06 -28.88
CA LEU A 19 -4.80 43.02 -27.85
C LEU A 19 -6.08 42.22 -27.63
N LEU A 20 -7.25 42.87 -27.59
CA LEU A 20 -8.55 42.21 -27.47
C LEU A 20 -8.87 41.36 -28.71
N LEU A 21 -8.55 41.84 -29.91
CA LEU A 21 -8.71 41.05 -31.14
C LEU A 21 -7.74 39.89 -31.23
N ALA A 22 -6.50 40.05 -30.75
CA ALA A 22 -5.53 38.95 -30.66
C ALA A 22 -5.98 37.90 -29.64
N LEU A 23 -6.56 38.33 -28.51
CA LEU A 23 -7.17 37.43 -27.51
C LEU A 23 -8.40 36.71 -28.08
N VAL A 24 -9.29 37.43 -28.78
CA VAL A 24 -10.48 36.83 -29.40
C VAL A 24 -10.08 35.88 -30.52
N ALA A 25 -9.04 36.20 -31.30
CA ALA A 25 -8.53 35.34 -32.36
C ALA A 25 -7.77 34.11 -31.80
N SER A 26 -7.03 34.23 -30.69
CA SER A 26 -6.43 33.08 -30.01
C SER A 26 -7.50 32.19 -29.36
N LEU A 27 -8.54 32.78 -28.75
CA LEU A 27 -9.74 32.06 -28.29
C LEU A 27 -10.44 31.33 -29.45
N PHE A 28 -10.61 31.96 -30.61
CA PHE A 28 -11.29 31.37 -31.77
C PHE A 28 -10.46 30.26 -32.45
N CYS A 29 -9.13 30.44 -32.53
CA CYS A 29 -8.23 29.43 -33.08
C CYS A 29 -8.09 28.22 -32.13
N TRP A 30 -8.12 28.44 -30.82
CA TRP A 30 -8.15 27.36 -29.82
C TRP A 30 -9.50 26.61 -29.82
N THR A 31 -10.64 27.30 -29.96
CA THR A 31 -11.94 26.62 -30.09
C THR A 31 -11.97 25.66 -31.28
N VAL A 32 -11.45 26.07 -32.44
CA VAL A 32 -11.48 25.23 -33.66
C VAL A 32 -10.47 24.07 -33.61
N GLN A 33 -9.29 24.26 -33.01
CA GLN A 33 -8.26 23.22 -32.94
C GLN A 33 -8.50 22.22 -31.78
N ALA A 34 -9.09 22.66 -30.66
CA ALA A 34 -9.45 21.80 -29.52
C ALA A 34 -10.78 21.05 -29.72
N GLU A 35 -11.62 21.47 -30.66
CA GLU A 35 -12.93 20.86 -30.94
C GLU A 35 -12.86 19.49 -31.60
N THR A 36 -11.78 19.15 -32.32
CA THR A 36 -11.75 17.98 -33.22
C THR A 36 -11.29 16.66 -32.57
N GLY A 37 -10.78 16.68 -31.33
CA GLY A 37 -10.19 15.49 -30.66
C GLY A 37 -10.84 15.04 -29.34
N ARG A 38 -11.94 15.67 -28.89
CA ARG A 38 -12.60 15.35 -27.60
C ARG A 38 -13.86 14.50 -27.80
N PRO A 39 -14.09 13.42 -27.00
CA PRO A 39 -15.34 12.68 -27.05
C PRO A 39 -16.56 13.60 -26.85
N ASP A 40 -17.65 13.37 -27.59
CA ASP A 40 -18.87 14.19 -27.55
C ASP A 40 -19.42 14.44 -26.14
N ALA A 41 -19.31 13.42 -25.29
CA ALA A 41 -19.75 13.50 -23.90
C ALA A 41 -18.96 14.55 -23.10
N ILE A 42 -17.63 14.60 -23.24
CA ILE A 42 -16.78 15.56 -22.55
C ILE A 42 -17.05 16.99 -23.04
N ARG A 43 -17.27 17.16 -24.36
CA ARG A 43 -17.67 18.46 -24.92
C ARG A 43 -18.96 18.99 -24.27
N LYS A 44 -19.97 18.12 -24.11
CA LYS A 44 -21.24 18.46 -23.45
C LYS A 44 -21.06 18.81 -21.97
N LEU A 45 -20.14 18.14 -21.25
CA LEU A 45 -19.85 18.48 -19.85
C LEU A 45 -19.13 19.83 -19.73
N LEU A 46 -18.13 20.09 -20.58
CA LEU A 46 -17.41 21.37 -20.60
C LEU A 46 -18.34 22.55 -20.92
N ALA A 47 -19.30 22.36 -21.84
CA ALA A 47 -20.29 23.38 -22.18
C ALA A 47 -21.19 23.80 -21.00
N LYS A 48 -21.29 22.97 -19.95
CA LYS A 48 -22.05 23.27 -18.72
C LYS A 48 -21.23 24.00 -17.66
N THR A 49 -19.93 24.15 -17.86
CA THR A 49 -19.04 24.82 -16.90
C THR A 49 -19.13 26.35 -17.02
N SER A 50 -18.87 27.06 -15.93
CA SER A 50 -18.96 28.53 -15.92
C SER A 50 -17.93 29.16 -16.87
N GLU A 51 -18.25 30.34 -17.41
CA GLU A 51 -17.31 31.11 -18.24
C GLU A 51 -16.05 31.47 -17.45
N THR A 52 -16.21 31.92 -16.21
CA THR A 52 -15.11 32.32 -15.32
C THR A 52 -14.14 31.16 -15.04
N SER A 53 -14.65 29.94 -14.83
CA SER A 53 -13.79 28.77 -14.64
C SER A 53 -13.05 28.38 -15.91
N ARG A 54 -13.66 28.58 -17.09
CA ARG A 54 -12.99 28.32 -18.38
C ARG A 54 -11.88 29.34 -18.64
N GLU A 55 -12.13 30.62 -18.39
CA GLU A 55 -11.13 31.69 -18.49
C GLU A 55 -9.95 31.45 -17.53
N GLU A 56 -10.23 31.00 -16.30
CA GLU A 56 -9.20 30.64 -15.33
C GLU A 56 -8.25 29.57 -15.91
N VAL A 57 -8.79 28.47 -16.45
CA VAL A 57 -7.97 27.40 -17.04
C VAL A 57 -7.16 27.88 -18.24
N VAL A 58 -7.74 28.69 -19.12
CA VAL A 58 -7.01 29.26 -20.26
C VAL A 58 -5.82 30.08 -19.76
N SER A 59 -6.03 30.92 -18.75
CA SER A 59 -4.96 31.71 -18.15
C SER A 59 -3.86 30.84 -17.53
N LEU A 60 -4.22 29.72 -16.88
CA LEU A 60 -3.27 28.76 -16.30
C LEU A 60 -2.38 28.11 -17.37
N LEU A 61 -2.94 27.79 -18.55
CA LEU A 61 -2.20 27.16 -19.64
C LEU A 61 -1.17 28.11 -20.27
N GLU A 62 -1.40 29.43 -20.21
CA GLU A 62 -0.48 30.46 -20.69
C GLU A 62 0.67 30.76 -19.72
N LEU A 63 0.58 30.32 -18.46
CA LEU A 63 1.63 30.51 -17.46
C LEU A 63 2.90 29.72 -17.82
N SER A 64 4.06 30.24 -17.41
CA SER A 64 5.28 29.43 -17.31
C SER A 64 5.10 28.28 -16.31
N ASP A 65 5.94 27.25 -16.40
CA ASP A 65 5.86 26.10 -15.49
C ASP A 65 5.94 26.52 -14.01
N ASP A 66 6.87 27.40 -13.65
CA ASP A 66 7.02 27.88 -12.27
C ASP A 66 5.77 28.64 -11.77
N GLN A 67 5.16 29.48 -12.62
CA GLN A 67 3.93 30.20 -12.29
C GLN A 67 2.71 29.27 -12.19
N LEU A 68 2.65 28.22 -13.02
CA LEU A 68 1.60 27.21 -12.94
C LEU A 68 1.71 26.40 -11.65
N LEU A 69 2.93 25.98 -11.28
CA LEU A 69 3.20 25.30 -10.01
C LEU A 69 2.83 26.19 -8.82
N GLU A 70 3.14 27.49 -8.86
CA GLU A 70 2.70 28.45 -7.85
C GLU A 70 1.16 28.48 -7.69
N ALA A 71 0.42 28.50 -8.81
CA ALA A 71 -1.04 28.50 -8.77
C ALA A 71 -1.62 27.19 -8.19
N ILE A 72 -1.02 26.05 -8.52
CA ILE A 72 -1.39 24.73 -7.99
C ILE A 72 -1.14 24.70 -6.48
N SER A 73 0.07 25.04 -6.06
CA SER A 73 0.47 25.06 -4.64
C SER A 73 -0.41 26.00 -3.83
N ARG A 74 -0.70 27.20 -4.35
CA ARG A 74 -1.56 28.16 -3.65
C ARG A 74 -2.96 27.61 -3.43
N LYS A 75 -3.60 27.02 -4.44
CA LYS A 75 -4.95 26.46 -4.29
C LYS A 75 -4.99 25.24 -3.37
N ALA A 76 -3.96 24.39 -3.43
CA ALA A 76 -3.83 23.28 -2.49
C ALA A 76 -3.66 23.78 -1.05
N PHE A 77 -2.89 24.85 -0.83
CA PHE A 77 -2.76 25.47 0.49
C PHE A 77 -4.07 26.06 1.00
N ASP A 78 -4.89 26.67 0.13
CA ASP A 78 -6.19 27.21 0.53
C ASP A 78 -7.09 26.11 1.15
N TYR A 79 -6.93 24.84 0.80
CA TYR A 79 -7.60 23.72 1.49
C TYR A 79 -7.24 23.69 2.98
N PHE A 80 -5.94 23.63 3.30
CA PHE A 80 -5.45 23.57 4.67
C PHE A 80 -5.72 24.84 5.47
N TRP A 81 -5.88 25.97 4.79
CA TRP A 81 -6.21 27.21 5.45
C TRP A 81 -7.71 27.35 5.75
N LEU A 82 -8.56 27.04 4.76
CA LEU A 82 -10.01 27.30 4.78
C LEU A 82 -10.85 26.13 5.31
N GLU A 83 -10.43 24.88 5.13
CA GLU A 83 -11.13 23.70 5.67
C GLU A 83 -10.66 23.34 7.09
N ALA A 84 -9.75 24.13 7.66
CA ALA A 84 -9.33 24.01 9.04
C ALA A 84 -10.27 24.76 10.01
N ASN A 85 -10.48 24.20 11.19
CA ASN A 85 -11.11 24.91 12.30
C ASN A 85 -10.06 25.80 12.99
N PRO A 86 -10.13 27.15 12.86
CA PRO A 86 -9.07 28.03 13.36
C PRO A 86 -8.97 28.09 14.88
N ARG A 87 -9.96 27.55 15.62
CA ARG A 87 -9.96 27.54 17.10
C ARG A 87 -9.14 26.41 17.70
N ASN A 88 -8.98 25.30 16.98
CA ASN A 88 -8.30 24.10 17.47
C ASN A 88 -7.28 23.53 16.47
N GLY A 89 -7.24 24.03 15.24
CA GLY A 89 -6.28 23.62 14.22
C GLY A 89 -6.60 22.30 13.52
N LEU A 90 -7.73 21.66 13.84
CA LEU A 90 -8.18 20.43 13.17
C LEU A 90 -8.55 20.73 11.72
N ILE A 91 -8.23 19.81 10.80
CA ILE A 91 -8.42 19.97 9.36
C ILE A 91 -9.29 18.82 8.86
N LYS A 92 -10.32 19.14 8.08
CA LYS A 92 -11.19 18.12 7.49
C LYS A 92 -10.41 17.11 6.64
N ASP A 93 -10.92 15.89 6.59
CA ASP A 93 -10.49 14.86 5.65
C ASP A 93 -10.86 15.20 4.20
N ARG A 94 -12.11 15.65 4.01
CA ARG A 94 -12.71 15.98 2.73
C ARG A 94 -13.28 17.40 2.73
N SER A 95 -13.33 18.00 1.55
CA SER A 95 -13.98 19.30 1.35
C SER A 95 -15.52 19.25 1.46
N THR A 96 -16.10 18.14 1.92
CA THR A 96 -17.54 18.02 2.15
C THR A 96 -17.96 18.69 3.46
N PRO A 97 -19.20 19.20 3.56
CA PRO A 97 -19.59 19.99 4.73
C PRO A 97 -19.53 19.22 6.06
N GLN A 98 -19.89 17.93 6.06
CA GLN A 98 -19.94 17.07 7.24
C GLN A 98 -18.68 16.21 7.44
N SER A 99 -17.60 16.48 6.70
CA SER A 99 -16.37 15.70 6.86
C SER A 99 -15.82 15.82 8.29
N PRO A 100 -15.38 14.70 8.91
CA PRO A 100 -14.60 14.76 10.14
C PRO A 100 -13.19 15.28 9.85
N CYS A 101 -12.42 15.46 10.91
CA CYS A 101 -10.98 15.72 10.84
C CYS A 101 -10.24 14.43 10.49
N SER A 102 -9.25 14.51 9.60
CA SER A 102 -8.20 13.50 9.47
C SER A 102 -6.93 14.02 10.16
N ILE A 103 -6.31 13.23 11.04
CA ILE A 103 -5.06 13.66 11.68
C ILE A 103 -3.88 13.67 10.70
N ALA A 104 -3.93 12.84 9.64
CA ALA A 104 -2.96 12.90 8.56
C ALA A 104 -3.06 14.23 7.82
N ALA A 105 -4.28 14.68 7.47
CA ALA A 105 -4.50 15.99 6.85
C ALA A 105 -3.96 17.14 7.73
N VAL A 106 -4.02 17.00 9.06
CA VAL A 106 -3.38 17.95 9.99
C VAL A 106 -1.85 17.93 9.87
N GLY A 107 -1.22 16.75 9.75
CA GLY A 107 0.22 16.64 9.51
C GLY A 107 0.69 17.28 8.22
N PHE A 108 0.00 17.00 7.11
CA PHE A 108 0.22 17.69 5.84
C PHE A 108 0.05 19.22 5.99
N GLY A 109 -1.03 19.65 6.63
CA GLY A 109 -1.32 21.07 6.86
C GLY A 109 -0.29 21.78 7.75
N LEU A 110 0.25 21.11 8.77
CA LEU A 110 1.35 21.64 9.60
C LEU A 110 2.60 21.85 8.74
N THR A 111 2.95 20.90 7.87
CA THR A 111 4.08 21.06 6.94
C THR A 111 3.84 22.22 5.95
N ALA A 112 2.60 22.40 5.50
CA ALA A 112 2.22 23.43 4.54
C ALA A 112 2.26 24.86 5.10
N ILE A 113 2.19 25.04 6.43
CA ILE A 113 2.22 26.39 7.05
C ILE A 113 3.54 27.12 6.77
N PRO A 114 4.73 26.55 7.08
CA PRO A 114 6.02 27.14 6.70
C PRO A 114 6.09 27.53 5.22
N VAL A 115 5.67 26.64 4.32
CA VAL A 115 5.64 26.89 2.87
C VAL A 115 4.84 28.16 2.57
N ALA A 116 3.65 28.29 3.15
CA ALA A 116 2.79 29.45 2.92
C ALA A 116 3.33 30.76 3.50
N VAL A 117 4.15 30.69 4.56
CA VAL A 117 4.85 31.87 5.09
C VAL A 117 5.95 32.29 4.11
N GLU A 118 6.80 31.37 3.67
CA GLU A 118 7.91 31.66 2.74
C GLU A 118 7.41 32.13 1.37
N ARG A 119 6.28 31.57 0.90
CA ARG A 119 5.60 32.00 -0.32
C ARG A 119 4.81 33.31 -0.17
N GLY A 120 4.73 33.86 1.05
CA GLY A 120 4.03 35.12 1.34
C GLY A 120 2.50 35.03 1.20
N TRP A 121 1.91 33.83 1.22
CA TRP A 121 0.46 33.65 1.17
C TRP A 121 -0.22 34.01 2.49
N ILE A 122 0.49 33.82 3.59
CA ILE A 122 0.10 34.22 4.95
C ILE A 122 1.28 34.93 5.64
N SER A 123 0.98 35.69 6.69
CA SER A 123 2.04 36.31 7.51
C SER A 123 2.72 35.28 8.41
N TYR A 124 3.98 35.55 8.80
CA TYR A 124 4.68 34.75 9.80
C TYR A 124 3.88 34.63 11.11
N ALA A 125 3.25 35.73 11.56
CA ALA A 125 2.47 35.76 12.79
C ALA A 125 1.22 34.86 12.71
N ASP A 126 0.53 34.86 11.57
CA ASP A 126 -0.64 34.00 11.35
C ASP A 126 -0.23 32.52 11.27
N GLY A 127 0.86 32.22 10.57
CA GLY A 127 1.45 30.88 10.50
C GLY A 127 1.83 30.36 11.89
N TYR A 128 2.58 31.15 12.65
CA TYR A 128 2.97 30.83 14.03
C TYR A 128 1.76 30.57 14.91
N LYS A 129 0.75 31.45 14.87
CA LYS A 129 -0.47 31.32 15.67
C LYS A 129 -1.24 30.05 15.31
N ARG A 130 -1.38 29.72 14.01
CA ARG A 130 -2.07 28.51 13.57
C ARG A 130 -1.33 27.26 14.04
N ALA A 131 -0.03 27.16 13.75
CA ALA A 131 0.80 26.02 14.16
C ALA A 131 0.76 25.80 15.68
N LEU A 132 0.95 26.87 16.46
CA LEU A 132 0.91 26.81 17.92
C LEU A 132 -0.45 26.34 18.44
N THR A 133 -1.55 26.83 17.87
CA THR A 133 -2.91 26.44 18.25
C THR A 133 -3.16 24.97 17.99
N THR A 134 -2.77 24.48 16.81
CA THR A 134 -2.89 23.07 16.42
C THR A 134 -2.09 22.20 17.39
N LEU A 135 -0.79 22.41 17.53
CA LEU A 135 0.08 21.58 18.37
C LEU A 135 -0.34 21.59 19.85
N LYS A 136 -0.77 22.75 20.38
CA LYS A 136 -1.34 22.84 21.75
C LYS A 136 -2.62 22.04 21.91
N THR A 137 -3.45 21.94 20.88
CA THR A 137 -4.71 21.18 20.93
C THR A 137 -4.41 19.68 21.10
N PHE A 138 -3.46 19.14 20.33
CA PHE A 138 -3.03 17.74 20.47
C PHE A 138 -2.26 17.51 21.78
N ALA A 139 -1.27 18.34 22.09
CA ALA A 139 -0.42 18.16 23.26
C ALA A 139 -1.17 18.39 24.59
N GLY A 140 -2.22 19.21 24.56
CA GLY A 140 -3.11 19.48 25.68
C GLY A 140 -4.18 18.41 25.90
N GLY A 141 -4.23 17.35 25.09
CA GLY A 141 -5.16 16.23 25.25
C GLY A 141 -6.60 16.53 24.81
N LYS A 142 -6.82 17.54 23.96
CA LYS A 142 -8.14 17.83 23.40
C LYS A 142 -8.50 16.95 22.20
N VAL A 143 -7.50 16.33 21.59
CA VAL A 143 -7.69 15.29 20.57
C VAL A 143 -7.55 13.94 21.24
N GLU A 144 -8.55 13.09 21.05
CA GLU A 144 -8.61 11.78 21.66
C GLU A 144 -7.51 10.88 21.09
N GLY A 145 -6.83 10.20 21.99
CA GLY A 145 -5.69 9.35 21.67
C GLY A 145 -5.23 8.59 22.90
N ARG A 146 -4.38 7.61 22.69
CA ARG A 146 -3.81 6.75 23.73
C ARG A 146 -2.34 6.54 23.44
N LYS A 147 -1.50 6.60 24.47
CA LYS A 147 -0.06 6.27 24.34
C LYS A 147 0.67 7.13 23.29
N GLY A 148 0.20 8.36 23.09
CA GLY A 148 0.73 9.29 22.09
C GLY A 148 0.24 9.06 20.66
N PHE A 149 -0.50 7.97 20.40
CA PHE A 149 -1.21 7.74 19.14
C PHE A 149 -2.59 8.37 19.17
N TYR A 150 -3.07 8.77 18.00
CA TYR A 150 -4.36 9.43 17.82
C TYR A 150 -5.26 8.64 16.87
N TYR A 151 -6.57 8.80 17.02
CA TYR A 151 -7.54 8.17 16.13
C TYR A 151 -7.44 8.79 14.74
N HIS A 152 -7.48 7.95 13.70
CA HIS A 152 -7.44 8.34 12.29
C HIS A 152 -8.41 9.51 12.01
N PHE A 153 -9.66 9.33 12.43
CA PHE A 153 -10.71 10.34 12.30
C PHE A 153 -11.23 10.80 13.65
N VAL A 154 -11.34 12.13 13.80
CA VAL A 154 -11.91 12.78 14.98
C VAL A 154 -12.93 13.86 14.60
N ASP A 155 -13.86 14.13 15.51
CA ASP A 155 -14.83 15.22 15.34
C ASP A 155 -14.12 16.58 15.28
N MET A 156 -14.50 17.40 14.29
CA MET A 156 -13.88 18.69 13.99
C MET A 156 -13.94 19.71 15.13
N HIS A 157 -14.86 19.54 16.08
CA HIS A 157 -15.11 20.50 17.15
C HIS A 157 -14.53 20.02 18.48
N ASN A 158 -14.82 18.78 18.86
CA ASN A 158 -14.50 18.25 20.18
C ASN A 158 -13.30 17.29 20.20
N GLY A 159 -12.76 16.90 19.04
CA GLY A 159 -11.56 16.06 18.93
C GLY A 159 -11.75 14.60 19.36
N LYS A 160 -12.99 14.13 19.55
CA LYS A 160 -13.29 12.74 19.89
C LYS A 160 -13.30 11.83 18.68
N ARG A 161 -13.00 10.55 18.87
CA ARG A 161 -13.07 9.48 17.86
C ARG A 161 -14.41 9.48 17.13
N VAL A 162 -14.39 9.28 15.82
CA VAL A 162 -15.60 9.07 14.99
C VAL A 162 -15.43 7.87 14.05
N TRP A 163 -16.54 7.42 13.46
CA TRP A 163 -16.59 6.33 12.47
C TRP A 163 -15.94 5.01 12.91
N ASN A 164 -15.88 4.77 14.23
CA ASN A 164 -15.17 3.63 14.81
C ASN A 164 -13.74 3.46 14.29
N SER A 165 -13.08 4.57 13.92
CA SER A 165 -11.71 4.51 13.38
C SER A 165 -10.73 3.97 14.42
N GLU A 166 -9.66 3.35 13.98
CA GLU A 166 -8.52 2.92 14.79
C GLU A 166 -7.69 4.12 15.26
N LEU A 167 -6.91 3.92 16.34
CA LEU A 167 -5.66 4.65 16.53
C LEU A 167 -4.74 4.23 15.39
N SER A 168 -4.36 5.19 14.55
CA SER A 168 -3.58 4.92 13.35
C SER A 168 -2.11 5.24 13.60
N SER A 169 -1.25 4.24 13.42
CA SER A 169 0.19 4.43 13.62
C SER A 169 0.82 5.25 12.49
N ILE A 170 0.36 5.08 11.24
CA ILE A 170 0.84 5.87 10.10
C ILE A 170 0.33 7.32 10.12
N ASP A 171 -0.94 7.57 10.46
CA ASP A 171 -1.46 8.93 10.46
C ASP A 171 -0.90 9.74 11.64
N THR A 172 -0.61 9.07 12.76
CA THR A 172 0.17 9.65 13.85
C THR A 172 1.59 9.99 13.37
N ALA A 173 2.24 9.12 12.60
CA ALA A 173 3.56 9.39 12.04
C ALA A 173 3.56 10.61 11.09
N ILE A 174 2.55 10.75 10.22
CA ILE A 174 2.36 11.91 9.34
C ILE A 174 2.13 13.19 10.16
N LEU A 175 1.29 13.13 11.20
CA LEU A 175 1.07 14.24 12.13
C LEU A 175 2.38 14.70 12.78
N ILE A 176 3.18 13.75 13.28
CA ILE A 176 4.48 14.03 13.88
C ILE A 176 5.43 14.62 12.85
N ALA A 177 5.53 14.04 11.64
CA ALA A 177 6.44 14.52 10.61
C ALA A 177 6.20 16.01 10.29
N GLY A 178 4.94 16.38 10.08
CA GLY A 178 4.58 17.78 9.83
C GLY A 178 4.76 18.69 11.06
N GLY A 179 4.52 18.16 12.26
CA GLY A 179 4.82 18.86 13.51
C GLY A 179 6.31 19.20 13.63
N LEU A 180 7.20 18.26 13.32
CA LEU A 180 8.65 18.46 13.39
C LEU A 180 9.16 19.49 12.37
N VAL A 181 8.65 19.48 11.12
CA VAL A 181 8.97 20.54 10.15
C VAL A 181 8.55 21.91 10.66
N CYS A 182 7.32 22.02 11.18
CA CYS A 182 6.85 23.24 11.82
C CYS A 182 7.73 23.67 13.00
N GLY A 183 8.16 22.72 13.82
CA GLY A 183 9.03 22.96 14.97
C GLY A 183 10.38 23.51 14.57
N GLU A 184 11.05 22.89 13.60
CA GLU A 184 12.35 23.35 13.07
C GLU A 184 12.24 24.68 12.32
N TYR A 185 11.11 24.97 11.67
CA TYR A 185 10.87 26.28 11.05
C TYR A 185 10.69 27.39 12.10
N PHE A 186 9.86 27.15 13.11
CA PHE A 186 9.62 28.07 14.22
C PHE A 186 10.53 27.74 15.42
N LYS A 187 11.83 27.56 15.16
CA LYS A 187 12.82 27.15 16.16
C LYS A 187 12.94 28.14 17.32
N GLU A 188 13.31 27.63 18.50
CA GLU A 188 13.44 28.36 19.78
C GLU A 188 12.13 28.97 20.31
N THR A 189 10.99 28.52 19.80
CA THR A 189 9.67 29.02 20.21
C THR A 189 8.83 27.99 20.94
N SER A 190 7.57 28.34 21.25
CA SER A 190 6.62 27.35 21.77
C SER A 190 6.21 26.32 20.73
N VAL A 191 6.26 26.63 19.44
CA VAL A 191 5.87 25.69 18.36
C VAL A 191 6.81 24.49 18.37
N GLU A 192 8.13 24.73 18.33
CA GLU A 192 9.16 23.70 18.49
C GLU A 192 8.93 22.84 19.75
N LYS A 193 8.73 23.48 20.91
CA LYS A 193 8.52 22.79 22.18
C LYS A 193 7.31 21.84 22.13
N TYR A 194 6.19 22.26 21.55
CA TYR A 194 5.01 21.41 21.46
C TYR A 194 5.14 20.33 20.38
N ALA A 195 5.84 20.60 19.27
CA ALA A 195 6.14 19.59 18.26
C ALA A 195 6.98 18.45 18.85
N ASN A 196 8.08 18.77 19.53
CA ASN A 196 8.93 17.77 20.18
C ASN A 196 8.18 17.03 21.29
N LYS A 197 7.39 17.75 22.10
CA LYS A 197 6.55 17.12 23.12
C LYS A 197 5.54 16.12 22.56
N LEU A 198 4.98 16.36 21.38
CA LEU A 198 4.09 15.38 20.74
C LEU A 198 4.87 14.13 20.35
N TYR A 199 6.02 14.30 19.69
CA TYR A 199 6.84 13.18 19.23
C TYR A 199 7.36 12.33 20.39
N GLU A 200 7.88 12.97 21.45
CA GLU A 200 8.36 12.32 22.67
C GLU A 200 7.27 11.53 23.40
N LYS A 201 5.99 11.86 23.20
CA LYS A 201 4.85 11.18 23.84
C LYS A 201 4.45 9.89 23.12
N VAL A 202 4.87 9.70 21.86
CA VAL A 202 4.51 8.53 21.06
C VAL A 202 5.26 7.30 21.58
N ASP A 203 4.52 6.37 22.17
CA ASP A 203 5.04 5.12 22.73
C ASP A 203 5.15 4.06 21.62
N TRP A 204 6.12 4.20 20.72
CA TRP A 204 6.25 3.31 19.55
C TRP A 204 6.40 1.84 19.91
N GLN A 205 7.05 1.55 21.05
CA GLN A 205 7.19 0.22 21.61
C GLN A 205 5.83 -0.38 21.97
N TRP A 206 4.91 0.40 22.56
CA TRP A 206 3.55 -0.07 22.82
C TRP A 206 2.80 -0.48 21.55
N MET A 207 3.02 0.24 20.44
CA MET A 207 2.34 -0.04 19.16
C MET A 207 2.88 -1.29 18.44
N THR A 208 3.97 -1.89 18.92
CA THR A 208 4.41 -3.19 18.38
C THR A 208 3.63 -4.37 18.95
N ASN A 209 2.84 -4.17 20.00
CA ASN A 209 2.18 -5.26 20.71
C ASN A 209 3.15 -6.40 21.11
N GLY A 210 4.40 -6.05 21.43
CA GLY A 210 5.42 -7.01 21.89
C GLY A 210 6.27 -7.66 20.79
N GLU A 211 6.00 -7.38 19.51
CA GLU A 211 6.78 -7.89 18.36
C GLU A 211 7.79 -6.85 17.83
N GLU A 212 8.48 -7.14 16.72
CA GLU A 212 9.55 -6.30 16.17
C GLU A 212 9.06 -5.13 15.30
N THR A 213 7.89 -5.25 14.67
CA THR A 213 7.34 -4.22 13.76
C THR A 213 6.16 -3.49 14.38
N LEU A 214 5.75 -2.36 13.83
CA LEU A 214 4.54 -1.66 14.28
C LEU A 214 3.27 -2.37 13.79
N THR A 215 2.24 -2.46 14.62
CA THR A 215 0.88 -2.76 14.16
C THR A 215 0.35 -1.56 13.36
N MET A 216 -0.56 -1.80 12.40
CA MET A 216 -1.18 -0.72 11.63
C MET A 216 -2.09 0.16 12.49
N GLY A 217 -2.64 -0.40 13.57
CA GLY A 217 -3.42 0.37 14.52
C GLY A 217 -3.92 -0.41 15.72
N TRP A 218 -4.69 0.28 16.54
CA TRP A 218 -5.35 -0.28 17.71
C TRP A 218 -6.75 0.32 17.84
N ASP A 219 -7.75 -0.50 18.18
CA ASP A 219 -9.09 -0.01 18.47
C ASP A 219 -9.62 -0.57 19.81
N PRO A 220 -10.47 0.17 20.53
CA PRO A 220 -10.92 -0.21 21.87
C PRO A 220 -11.87 -1.41 21.90
N LEU A 221 -12.43 -1.83 20.77
CA LEU A 221 -13.33 -2.99 20.69
C LEU A 221 -12.53 -4.29 20.47
N THR A 222 -11.54 -4.28 19.55
CA THR A 222 -10.83 -5.51 19.17
C THR A 222 -9.38 -5.58 19.65
N GLY A 223 -8.81 -4.47 20.11
CA GLY A 223 -7.40 -4.40 20.51
C GLY A 223 -6.51 -4.01 19.35
N PHE A 224 -5.32 -4.61 19.24
CA PHE A 224 -4.41 -4.33 18.14
C PHE A 224 -4.91 -4.97 16.84
N LEU A 225 -4.80 -4.25 15.73
CA LEU A 225 -5.08 -4.81 14.42
C LEU A 225 -4.07 -5.90 14.08
N HIS A 226 -4.52 -6.96 13.40
CA HIS A 226 -3.66 -8.05 12.95
C HIS A 226 -2.61 -7.58 11.92
N SER A 227 -2.96 -6.63 11.05
CA SER A 227 -2.07 -6.12 10.01
C SER A 227 -0.91 -5.31 10.58
N ARG A 228 0.29 -5.48 10.00
CA ARG A 228 1.53 -4.88 10.49
C ARG A 228 2.28 -4.14 9.39
N TRP A 229 3.18 -3.24 9.80
CA TRP A 229 4.13 -2.55 8.92
C TRP A 229 5.41 -3.38 8.72
N ASN A 230 5.26 -4.61 8.22
CA ASN A 230 6.34 -5.58 7.96
C ASN A 230 6.53 -5.88 6.45
N GLY A 231 5.87 -5.13 5.56
CA GLY A 231 6.09 -5.14 4.12
C GLY A 231 6.29 -3.72 3.58
N PHE A 232 6.97 -3.60 2.44
CA PHE A 232 7.25 -2.30 1.82
C PHE A 232 5.95 -1.59 1.40
N ASN A 233 5.72 -0.42 2.00
CA ASN A 233 4.60 0.49 1.75
C ASN A 233 4.91 1.86 2.40
N GLU A 234 3.91 2.75 2.54
CA GLU A 234 4.06 4.07 3.16
C GLU A 234 4.51 4.02 4.64
N GLY A 235 4.32 2.87 5.29
CA GLY A 235 4.68 2.59 6.69
C GLY A 235 6.17 2.75 6.99
N ILE A 236 7.04 2.81 5.98
CA ILE A 236 8.47 3.10 6.18
C ILE A 236 8.69 4.47 6.85
N LEU A 237 7.78 5.43 6.66
CA LEU A 237 7.80 6.71 7.39
C LEU A 237 7.66 6.49 8.89
N ALA A 238 6.66 5.69 9.30
CA ALA A 238 6.42 5.38 10.71
C ALA A 238 7.57 4.57 11.32
N ALA A 239 8.12 3.59 10.58
CA ALA A 239 9.26 2.81 11.03
C ALA A 239 10.50 3.68 11.30
N LEU A 240 10.87 4.58 10.38
CA LEU A 240 12.01 5.47 10.56
C LEU A 240 11.79 6.45 11.72
N LEU A 241 10.61 7.06 11.83
CA LEU A 241 10.28 7.92 12.99
C LEU A 241 10.32 7.15 14.31
N ALA A 242 9.89 5.89 14.33
CA ALA A 242 9.93 5.06 15.52
C ALA A 242 11.37 4.71 15.92
N ILE A 243 12.24 4.37 14.98
CA ILE A 243 13.68 4.12 15.22
C ILE A 243 14.40 5.39 15.69
N GLY A 244 14.06 6.53 15.09
CA GLY A 244 14.62 7.85 15.44
C GLY A 244 14.15 8.41 16.79
N SER A 245 13.12 7.82 17.40
CA SER A 245 12.46 8.37 18.59
C SER A 245 13.45 8.58 19.76
N PRO A 246 13.33 9.70 20.49
CA PRO A 246 14.19 9.98 21.64
C PRO A 246 13.75 9.29 22.93
N THR A 247 12.49 8.85 23.06
CA THR A 247 11.89 8.36 24.32
C THR A 247 11.45 6.91 24.27
N HIS A 248 10.76 6.49 23.20
CA HIS A 248 10.24 5.14 23.03
C HIS A 248 10.71 4.53 21.70
N PRO A 249 12.03 4.42 21.44
CA PRO A 249 12.54 3.95 20.17
C PRO A 249 12.29 2.46 19.92
N LEU A 250 12.09 2.12 18.65
CA LEU A 250 12.25 0.73 18.19
C LEU A 250 13.72 0.41 17.97
N SER A 251 14.03 -0.88 18.05
CA SER A 251 15.34 -1.40 17.68
C SER A 251 15.55 -1.26 16.15
N PRO A 252 16.79 -1.01 15.67
CA PRO A 252 17.08 -0.93 14.23
C PRO A 252 16.66 -2.18 13.44
N GLU A 253 16.61 -3.33 14.10
CA GLU A 253 16.14 -4.61 13.54
C GLU A 253 14.72 -4.51 13.00
N ALA A 254 13.87 -3.60 13.52
CA ALA A 254 12.54 -3.34 12.98
C ALA A 254 12.58 -2.95 11.48
N TRP A 255 13.62 -2.23 11.05
CA TRP A 255 13.83 -1.88 9.64
C TRP A 255 14.14 -3.10 8.77
N GLN A 256 14.84 -4.08 9.34
CA GLN A 256 15.26 -5.30 8.66
C GLN A 256 14.11 -6.30 8.51
N GLN A 257 13.11 -6.23 9.40
CA GLN A 257 11.91 -7.07 9.32
C GLN A 257 10.93 -6.65 8.20
N ILE A 258 11.14 -5.50 7.56
CA ILE A 258 10.30 -5.05 6.45
C ILE A 258 10.66 -5.85 5.20
N TYR A 259 9.72 -6.67 4.73
CA TYR A 259 9.86 -7.40 3.49
C TYR A 259 9.81 -6.46 2.28
N ARG A 260 10.74 -6.63 1.34
CA ARG A 260 10.97 -5.74 0.19
C ARG A 260 11.01 -6.56 -1.12
N PRO A 261 9.84 -6.90 -1.70
CA PRO A 261 9.81 -7.67 -2.92
C PRO A 261 10.45 -6.88 -4.08
N VAL A 262 11.25 -7.54 -4.90
CA VAL A 262 11.89 -6.94 -6.06
C VAL A 262 11.14 -7.32 -7.33
N LYS A 263 10.61 -6.33 -8.04
CA LYS A 263 9.87 -6.56 -9.29
C LYS A 263 10.82 -6.67 -10.47
N ASN A 264 10.80 -7.82 -11.15
CA ASN A 264 11.56 -8.06 -12.38
C ASN A 264 13.07 -7.69 -12.27
N GLY A 265 13.66 -7.78 -11.08
CA GLY A 265 15.04 -7.35 -10.82
C GLY A 265 15.30 -5.84 -10.89
N THR A 266 14.25 -5.01 -10.90
CA THR A 266 14.36 -3.57 -11.19
C THR A 266 14.24 -2.67 -9.96
N TYR A 267 13.17 -2.80 -9.19
CA TYR A 267 12.87 -1.94 -8.04
C TYR A 267 12.08 -2.70 -6.97
N ILE A 268 12.15 -2.24 -5.72
CA ILE A 268 11.31 -2.74 -4.62
C ILE A 268 9.89 -2.26 -4.85
N ASN A 269 8.93 -3.18 -4.94
CA ASN A 269 7.55 -2.84 -5.25
C ASN A 269 6.58 -3.11 -4.09
N LEU A 270 5.47 -2.37 -4.06
CA LEU A 270 4.23 -2.83 -3.44
C LEU A 270 3.45 -3.62 -4.50
N GLN A 271 2.91 -4.79 -4.13
CA GLN A 271 2.20 -5.67 -5.07
C GLN A 271 1.11 -4.96 -5.88
N ASP A 272 0.32 -4.11 -5.23
CA ASP A 272 -0.79 -3.38 -5.85
C ASP A 272 -0.33 -2.18 -6.71
N GLU A 273 0.94 -1.76 -6.62
CA GLU A 273 1.54 -0.67 -7.41
C GLU A 273 0.80 0.68 -7.30
N VAL A 274 0.34 1.00 -6.09
CA VAL A 274 -0.33 2.26 -5.75
C VAL A 274 0.75 3.33 -5.50
N LEU A 275 0.70 4.47 -6.18
CA LEU A 275 1.88 5.34 -6.27
C LEU A 275 2.24 6.10 -4.97
N PHE A 276 1.26 6.45 -4.12
CA PHE A 276 1.52 7.26 -2.92
C PHE A 276 2.53 6.61 -1.94
N VAL A 277 2.65 5.28 -1.93
CA VAL A 277 3.56 4.57 -1.02
C VAL A 277 5.02 4.85 -1.30
N TYR A 278 5.34 5.25 -2.53
CA TYR A 278 6.67 5.67 -2.96
C TYR A 278 6.89 7.18 -2.76
N GLN A 279 5.81 7.95 -2.51
CA GLN A 279 5.82 9.41 -2.44
C GLN A 279 5.83 9.90 -0.99
N TYR A 280 4.90 9.42 -0.15
CA TYR A 280 4.66 9.97 1.18
C TYR A 280 5.89 9.96 2.09
N PRO A 281 6.67 8.86 2.21
CA PRO A 281 7.86 8.88 3.06
C PRO A 281 8.90 9.90 2.58
N LEU A 282 8.99 10.10 1.25
CA LEU A 282 9.94 10.99 0.59
C LEU A 282 9.49 12.46 0.60
N ILE A 283 8.31 12.78 1.14
CA ILE A 283 7.95 14.18 1.42
C ILE A 283 8.88 14.74 2.51
N TRP A 284 9.19 13.94 3.52
CA TRP A 284 9.92 14.38 4.70
C TRP A 284 11.35 13.85 4.73
N PHE A 285 11.55 12.54 4.57
CA PHE A 285 12.91 11.98 4.54
C PHE A 285 13.57 12.26 3.19
N ASP A 286 14.64 13.06 3.23
CA ASP A 286 15.48 13.28 2.06
C ASP A 286 16.41 12.09 1.83
N LEU A 287 15.99 11.22 0.91
CA LEU A 287 16.74 10.03 0.51
C LEU A 287 17.44 10.21 -0.84
N ARG A 288 17.55 11.45 -1.34
CA ARG A 288 18.42 11.76 -2.48
C ARG A 288 19.86 11.46 -2.09
N ASP A 289 20.60 10.90 -3.05
CA ASP A 289 22.01 10.53 -2.87
C ASP A 289 22.25 9.60 -1.67
N LYS A 290 21.30 8.70 -1.36
CA LYS A 290 21.39 7.75 -0.25
C LYS A 290 20.89 6.36 -0.64
N GLU A 291 21.52 5.35 -0.06
CA GLU A 291 21.05 3.97 -0.08
C GLU A 291 21.26 3.31 1.27
N ASP A 292 20.46 2.28 1.56
CA ASP A 292 20.75 1.32 2.63
C ASP A 292 21.19 -0.02 2.02
N TYR A 293 21.20 -1.09 2.82
CA TYR A 293 21.52 -2.44 2.32
C TYR A 293 20.58 -2.88 1.18
N TYR A 294 19.32 -2.46 1.19
CA TYR A 294 18.27 -2.97 0.30
C TYR A 294 18.14 -2.15 -0.98
N ALA A 295 18.11 -0.82 -0.86
CA ALA A 295 17.78 0.05 -1.98
C ALA A 295 18.29 1.49 -1.86
N ASN A 296 18.42 2.11 -3.02
CA ASN A 296 18.31 3.54 -3.18
C ASN A 296 16.82 3.89 -3.38
N TYR A 297 16.16 4.35 -2.33
CA TYR A 297 14.70 4.60 -2.35
C TYR A 297 14.30 5.77 -3.25
N TRP A 298 15.22 6.70 -3.55
CA TRP A 298 14.99 7.76 -4.52
C TRP A 298 14.89 7.19 -5.94
N GLN A 299 15.86 6.37 -6.34
CA GLN A 299 15.80 5.64 -7.61
C GLN A 299 14.62 4.67 -7.66
N ASN A 300 14.26 4.07 -6.52
CA ASN A 300 13.08 3.23 -6.38
C ASN A 300 11.78 3.99 -6.74
N ALA A 301 11.62 5.21 -6.22
CA ALA A 301 10.46 6.06 -6.54
C ALA A 301 10.45 6.49 -8.02
N ILE A 302 11.61 6.77 -8.62
CA ILE A 302 11.72 7.06 -10.07
C ILE A 302 11.27 5.84 -10.90
N ALA A 303 11.73 4.64 -10.55
CA ALA A 303 11.36 3.41 -11.23
C ALA A 303 9.86 3.13 -11.13
N ALA A 304 9.29 3.21 -9.92
CA ALA A 304 7.86 3.00 -9.67
C ALA A 304 6.98 4.03 -10.40
N THR A 305 7.39 5.31 -10.41
CA THR A 305 6.72 6.39 -11.12
C THR A 305 6.67 6.13 -12.63
N ASN A 306 7.82 5.75 -13.21
CA ASN A 306 7.89 5.39 -14.63
C ASN A 306 7.05 4.16 -14.95
N TYR A 307 7.07 3.13 -14.10
CA TYR A 307 6.22 1.96 -14.28
C TYR A 307 4.73 2.34 -14.27
N ASN A 308 4.26 3.16 -13.32
CA ASN A 308 2.88 3.66 -13.24
C ASN A 308 2.46 4.42 -14.51
N ARG A 309 3.32 5.31 -15.01
CA ARG A 309 3.10 6.07 -16.24
C ARG A 309 3.07 5.18 -17.48
N LEU A 310 4.02 4.26 -17.62
CA LEU A 310 4.09 3.35 -18.77
C LEU A 310 2.91 2.38 -18.76
N PHE A 311 2.50 1.89 -17.59
CA PHE A 311 1.33 1.03 -17.44
C PHE A 311 0.06 1.67 -18.02
N THR A 312 -0.26 2.89 -17.61
CA THR A 312 -1.41 3.65 -18.15
C THR A 312 -1.20 4.00 -19.62
N THR A 313 0.01 4.35 -20.03
CA THR A 313 0.32 4.67 -21.44
C THR A 313 0.08 3.48 -22.38
N PHE A 314 0.47 2.26 -21.98
CA PHE A 314 0.33 1.07 -22.82
C PHE A 314 -1.04 0.39 -22.67
N ASN A 315 -1.74 0.59 -21.56
CA ASN A 315 -3.09 0.08 -21.37
C ASN A 315 -4.12 0.93 -22.15
N LYS A 316 -4.54 0.43 -23.32
CA LYS A 316 -5.50 1.10 -24.21
C LYS A 316 -6.96 0.77 -23.93
N SER A 317 -7.25 0.06 -22.84
CA SER A 317 -8.62 -0.36 -22.51
C SER A 317 -9.53 0.77 -22.01
N PHE A 318 -8.97 1.94 -21.66
CA PHE A 318 -9.70 3.07 -21.10
C PHE A 318 -9.38 4.36 -21.84
N ALA A 319 -10.41 5.11 -22.25
CA ALA A 319 -10.24 6.40 -22.94
C ALA A 319 -9.63 7.48 -22.05
N THR A 320 -9.75 7.31 -20.72
CA THR A 320 -9.10 8.18 -19.74
C THR A 320 -7.58 8.15 -19.86
N TYR A 321 -7.00 6.97 -20.07
CA TYR A 321 -5.56 6.77 -20.10
C TYR A 321 -4.95 7.26 -21.42
N GLN A 322 -4.01 8.19 -21.31
CA GLN A 322 -3.32 8.78 -22.46
C GLN A 322 -1.86 9.05 -22.09
N ARG A 323 -1.03 9.29 -23.11
CA ARG A 323 0.41 9.53 -22.91
C ARG A 323 0.70 10.59 -21.83
N ASP A 324 -0.04 11.69 -21.89
CA ASP A 324 0.12 12.84 -21.00
C ASP A 324 -1.03 12.90 -19.97
N ILE A 325 -1.71 11.78 -19.70
CA ILE A 325 -2.76 11.66 -18.67
C ILE A 325 -2.59 10.31 -17.97
N TRP A 326 -1.88 10.34 -16.84
CA TRP A 326 -1.50 9.18 -16.05
C TRP A 326 -1.55 9.52 -14.55
N GLY A 327 -1.41 8.50 -13.70
CA GLY A 327 -1.44 8.63 -12.24
C GLY A 327 -2.45 7.68 -11.62
N LEU A 328 -1.98 6.52 -11.18
CA LEU A 328 -2.76 5.55 -10.38
C LEU A 328 -2.27 5.60 -8.93
N SER A 329 -3.14 6.06 -8.03
CA SER A 329 -2.88 6.07 -6.59
C SER A 329 -4.20 5.93 -5.81
N ALA A 330 -4.18 5.97 -4.48
CA ALA A 330 -5.41 5.95 -3.70
C ALA A 330 -6.18 7.27 -3.85
N GLY A 331 -7.49 7.20 -4.08
CA GLY A 331 -8.33 8.38 -4.29
C GLY A 331 -9.80 8.04 -4.59
N ASP A 332 -10.60 9.09 -4.80
CA ASP A 332 -12.01 8.91 -5.16
C ASP A 332 -12.18 8.37 -6.59
N GLY A 333 -13.14 7.47 -6.74
CA GLY A 333 -13.58 6.92 -8.02
C GLY A 333 -15.10 6.88 -8.18
N PRO A 334 -15.57 6.43 -9.36
CA PRO A 334 -16.99 6.38 -9.70
C PRO A 334 -17.81 5.46 -8.78
N THR A 335 -17.18 4.51 -8.09
CA THR A 335 -17.83 3.58 -7.15
C THR A 335 -17.38 3.78 -5.71
N GLY A 336 -16.85 4.97 -5.38
CA GLY A 336 -16.30 5.28 -4.06
C GLY A 336 -14.78 5.31 -4.05
N TYR A 337 -14.19 5.32 -2.87
CA TYR A 337 -12.74 5.40 -2.67
C TYR A 337 -12.07 4.05 -2.92
N LYS A 338 -10.95 4.04 -3.66
CA LYS A 338 -10.15 2.83 -3.93
C LYS A 338 -8.67 3.17 -3.97
N ALA A 339 -7.84 2.20 -3.56
CA ALA A 339 -6.40 2.23 -3.81
C ALA A 339 -6.13 1.84 -5.28
N TYR A 340 -6.10 2.82 -6.19
CA TYR A 340 -5.84 2.54 -7.61
C TYR A 340 -4.36 2.30 -7.85
N GLY A 341 -4.00 1.22 -8.52
CA GLY A 341 -2.60 0.89 -8.78
C GLY A 341 -2.34 0.24 -10.12
N ALA A 342 -1.09 0.27 -10.56
CA ALA A 342 -0.61 -0.26 -11.84
C ALA A 342 -0.47 -1.79 -11.84
N PHE A 343 -1.48 -2.47 -11.31
CA PHE A 343 -1.56 -3.91 -11.19
C PHE A 343 -2.92 -4.42 -11.66
N LYS A 344 -2.98 -5.67 -12.13
CA LYS A 344 -4.20 -6.28 -12.65
C LYS A 344 -5.33 -6.17 -11.60
N ASP A 345 -6.53 -5.81 -12.05
CA ASP A 345 -7.75 -5.64 -11.23
C ASP A 345 -7.71 -4.52 -10.17
N LYS A 346 -6.58 -3.81 -10.03
CA LYS A 346 -6.43 -2.64 -9.14
C LYS A 346 -6.73 -1.31 -9.82
N HIS A 347 -7.26 -1.33 -11.04
CA HIS A 347 -7.66 -0.12 -11.78
C HIS A 347 -8.97 -0.30 -12.55
N ASP A 348 -9.64 0.79 -12.91
CA ASP A 348 -10.91 0.80 -13.65
C ASP A 348 -11.03 1.93 -14.70
N GLY A 349 -9.88 2.51 -15.09
CA GLY A 349 -9.80 3.69 -15.95
C GLY A 349 -9.77 5.01 -15.19
N THR A 350 -9.93 5.02 -13.86
CA THR A 350 -9.83 6.26 -13.07
C THR A 350 -8.38 6.73 -12.96
N ILE A 351 -8.16 8.04 -13.13
CA ILE A 351 -6.89 8.74 -12.89
C ILE A 351 -7.02 9.60 -11.64
N ILE A 352 -5.97 9.58 -10.84
CA ILE A 352 -5.83 10.34 -9.59
C ILE A 352 -4.77 11.43 -9.83
N PRO A 353 -5.19 12.69 -10.07
CA PRO A 353 -4.29 13.75 -10.53
C PRO A 353 -3.04 13.94 -9.66
N TYR A 354 -3.20 13.96 -8.32
CA TYR A 354 -2.09 14.25 -7.41
C TYR A 354 -0.93 13.26 -7.60
N ALA A 355 -1.20 12.01 -8.00
CA ALA A 355 -0.16 11.00 -8.21
C ALA A 355 0.88 11.46 -9.24
N SER A 356 0.43 12.05 -10.35
CA SER A 356 1.33 12.60 -11.37
C SER A 356 1.99 13.91 -10.93
N VAL A 357 1.29 14.75 -10.17
CA VAL A 357 1.82 16.05 -9.72
C VAL A 357 2.87 15.88 -8.62
N ALA A 358 2.60 15.05 -7.62
CA ALA A 358 3.52 14.72 -6.53
C ALA A 358 4.77 13.95 -7.02
N SER A 359 4.77 13.47 -8.26
CA SER A 359 5.93 12.85 -8.90
C SER A 359 6.92 13.85 -9.52
N LEU A 360 6.67 15.16 -9.43
CA LEU A 360 7.57 16.21 -9.96
C LEU A 360 9.04 16.04 -9.57
N PRO A 361 9.39 15.71 -8.31
CA PRO A 361 10.80 15.51 -7.96
C PRO A 361 11.46 14.32 -8.68
N PHE A 362 10.70 13.34 -9.13
CA PHE A 362 11.20 12.10 -9.74
C PHE A 362 11.19 12.16 -11.28
N THR A 363 10.13 12.71 -11.86
CA THR A 363 9.89 12.74 -13.31
C THR A 363 9.33 14.10 -13.74
N ALA A 364 10.11 15.17 -13.54
CA ALA A 364 9.64 16.54 -13.69
C ALA A 364 9.00 16.83 -15.06
N GLU A 365 9.63 16.40 -16.15
CA GLU A 365 9.14 16.66 -17.51
C GLU A 365 7.80 15.96 -17.76
N GLU A 366 7.68 14.68 -17.40
CA GLU A 366 6.47 13.87 -17.55
C GLU A 366 5.33 14.34 -16.65
N SER A 367 5.65 14.76 -15.43
CA SER A 367 4.70 15.33 -14.48
C SER A 367 4.16 16.67 -14.96
N MET A 368 5.02 17.56 -15.48
CA MET A 368 4.58 18.83 -16.07
C MET A 368 3.72 18.62 -17.32
N LYS A 369 4.07 17.65 -18.18
CA LYS A 369 3.22 17.24 -19.31
C LYS A 369 1.87 16.73 -18.83
N ALA A 370 1.81 15.96 -17.74
CA ALA A 370 0.55 15.48 -17.18
C ALA A 370 -0.33 16.60 -16.62
N ILE A 371 0.27 17.53 -15.86
CA ILE A 371 -0.41 18.73 -15.34
C ILE A 371 -1.07 19.50 -16.48
N ARG A 372 -0.29 19.84 -17.52
CA ARG A 372 -0.78 20.60 -18.67
C ARG A 372 -1.78 19.80 -19.49
N GLY A 373 -1.53 18.51 -19.72
CA GLY A 373 -2.42 17.63 -20.48
C GLY A 373 -3.80 17.46 -19.83
N MET A 374 -3.86 17.31 -18.50
CA MET A 374 -5.11 17.26 -17.76
C MET A 374 -5.89 18.58 -17.85
N LEU A 375 -5.20 19.72 -17.65
CA LEU A 375 -5.82 21.06 -17.73
C LEU A 375 -6.30 21.38 -19.15
N ASP A 376 -5.48 21.13 -20.17
CA ASP A 376 -5.80 21.36 -21.58
C ASP A 376 -7.00 20.52 -22.01
N LYS A 377 -7.04 19.24 -21.64
CA LYS A 377 -8.09 18.34 -22.11
C LYS A 377 -9.40 18.46 -21.36
N PHE A 378 -9.36 18.61 -20.04
CA PHE A 378 -10.54 18.53 -19.17
C PHE A 378 -10.85 19.81 -18.41
N GLY A 379 -9.92 20.77 -18.38
CA GLY A 379 -10.08 22.10 -17.81
C GLY A 379 -10.89 22.14 -16.51
N PRO A 380 -12.02 22.89 -16.44
CA PRO A 380 -12.77 23.05 -15.20
C PRO A 380 -13.40 21.77 -14.62
N LEU A 381 -13.40 20.66 -15.36
CA LEU A 381 -13.90 19.39 -14.84
C LEU A 381 -12.93 18.78 -13.83
N VAL A 382 -11.62 18.96 -14.07
CA VAL A 382 -10.52 18.50 -13.20
C VAL A 382 -9.93 19.60 -12.34
N TRP A 383 -10.17 20.88 -12.65
CA TRP A 383 -9.69 22.04 -11.89
C TRP A 383 -10.84 22.77 -11.19
N ARG A 384 -10.82 22.79 -9.85
CA ARG A 384 -11.91 23.32 -9.01
C ARG A 384 -11.41 24.21 -7.87
N LYS A 385 -12.23 24.36 -6.82
CA LYS A 385 -12.01 25.27 -5.67
C LYS A 385 -10.59 25.20 -5.12
N TYR A 386 -10.09 23.99 -4.86
CA TYR A 386 -8.75 23.75 -4.32
C TYR A 386 -7.78 23.17 -5.37
N GLY A 387 -7.99 23.49 -6.66
CA GLY A 387 -7.14 22.98 -7.74
C GLY A 387 -7.61 21.62 -8.22
N PHE A 388 -6.68 20.70 -8.49
CA PHE A 388 -6.99 19.38 -9.04
C PHE A 388 -7.92 18.58 -8.13
N VAL A 389 -8.95 17.96 -8.73
CA VAL A 389 -9.90 17.07 -8.05
C VAL A 389 -9.26 15.74 -7.60
N SER A 390 -9.90 15.02 -6.68
CA SER A 390 -9.35 13.75 -6.17
C SER A 390 -9.21 12.66 -7.26
N GLY A 391 -10.15 12.59 -8.20
CA GLY A 391 -10.08 11.61 -9.29
C GLY A 391 -11.06 11.90 -10.43
N PHE A 392 -10.82 11.28 -11.59
CA PHE A 392 -11.74 11.33 -12.74
C PHE A 392 -11.65 10.08 -13.63
N ASN A 393 -12.75 9.79 -14.32
CA ASN A 393 -12.92 8.65 -15.22
C ASN A 393 -13.76 9.08 -16.44
N VAL A 394 -13.12 9.20 -17.60
CA VAL A 394 -13.72 9.65 -18.86
C VAL A 394 -14.74 8.65 -19.38
N ASP A 395 -14.43 7.35 -19.30
CA ASP A 395 -15.27 6.26 -19.79
C ASP A 395 -16.63 6.24 -19.07
N ARG A 396 -16.64 6.61 -17.77
CA ARG A 396 -17.85 6.75 -16.95
C ARG A 396 -18.38 8.19 -16.84
N GLN A 397 -17.78 9.15 -17.54
CA GLN A 397 -18.14 10.57 -17.49
C GLN A 397 -18.17 11.14 -16.05
N TRP A 398 -17.28 10.64 -15.20
CA TRP A 398 -17.25 10.94 -13.77
C TRP A 398 -16.03 11.78 -13.43
N PHE A 399 -16.23 12.87 -12.67
CA PHE A 399 -15.19 13.76 -12.17
C PHE A 399 -15.53 14.10 -10.74
N SER A 400 -14.62 13.85 -9.79
CA SER A 400 -14.89 14.11 -8.38
C SER A 400 -15.28 15.57 -8.16
N SER A 401 -16.26 15.79 -7.30
CA SER A 401 -16.63 17.12 -6.81
C SER A 401 -15.90 17.50 -5.52
N GLN A 402 -15.04 16.62 -5.02
CA GLN A 402 -14.40 16.72 -3.71
C GLN A 402 -12.87 16.83 -3.84
N HIS A 403 -12.28 17.35 -2.77
CA HIS A 403 -10.85 17.37 -2.51
C HIS A 403 -10.59 16.65 -1.19
N ILE A 404 -9.50 15.88 -1.12
CA ILE A 404 -9.07 15.14 0.06
C ILE A 404 -7.78 15.76 0.58
N GLY A 405 -7.66 15.93 1.90
CA GLY A 405 -6.53 16.63 2.52
C GLY A 405 -5.17 15.99 2.20
N ILE A 406 -5.09 14.65 2.18
CA ILE A 406 -3.83 13.96 1.88
C ILE A 406 -3.41 14.12 0.41
N ASP A 407 -4.35 14.09 -0.53
CA ASP A 407 -4.10 14.37 -1.96
C ASP A 407 -3.54 15.79 -2.17
N GLN A 408 -4.16 16.79 -1.51
CA GLN A 408 -3.72 18.19 -1.61
C GLN A 408 -2.36 18.40 -0.95
N GLY A 409 -2.11 17.68 0.14
CA GLY A 409 -0.88 17.75 0.90
C GLY A 409 0.30 17.22 0.11
N ASP A 410 0.18 16.01 -0.43
CA ASP A 410 1.22 15.39 -1.23
C ASP A 410 1.58 16.28 -2.43
N MET A 411 0.57 16.74 -3.16
CA MET A 411 0.76 17.67 -4.29
C MET A 411 1.50 18.95 -3.88
N LEU A 412 1.04 19.65 -2.85
CA LEU A 412 1.65 20.90 -2.40
C LEU A 412 3.10 20.70 -1.95
N LEU A 413 3.33 19.71 -1.09
CA LEU A 413 4.62 19.53 -0.44
C LEU A 413 5.67 19.00 -1.42
N MET A 414 5.30 18.09 -2.32
CA MET A 414 6.24 17.60 -3.34
C MET A 414 6.55 18.65 -4.42
N ILE A 415 5.61 19.54 -4.76
CA ILE A 415 5.91 20.72 -5.59
C ILE A 415 6.94 21.62 -4.88
N GLU A 416 6.77 21.87 -3.59
CA GLU A 416 7.69 22.74 -2.86
C GLU A 416 9.09 22.10 -2.76
N ASN A 417 9.17 20.80 -2.45
CA ASN A 417 10.44 20.08 -2.46
C ASN A 417 11.12 20.10 -3.83
N TYR A 418 10.37 19.93 -4.92
CA TYR A 418 10.91 20.07 -6.28
C TYR A 418 11.48 21.47 -6.53
N ARG A 419 10.79 22.53 -6.08
CA ARG A 419 11.20 23.92 -6.35
C ARG A 419 12.36 24.39 -5.48
N THR A 420 12.39 24.00 -4.20
CA THR A 420 13.31 24.58 -3.20
C THR A 420 13.97 23.55 -2.29
N GLY A 421 13.43 22.34 -2.17
CA GLY A 421 13.88 21.35 -1.20
C GLY A 421 13.61 21.73 0.26
N MET A 422 12.75 22.72 0.52
CA MET A 422 12.55 23.30 1.84
C MET A 422 12.11 22.27 2.90
N ILE A 423 11.18 21.36 2.56
CA ILE A 423 10.64 20.43 3.56
C ILE A 423 11.72 19.42 3.96
N TRP A 424 12.48 18.91 2.99
CA TRP A 424 13.66 18.09 3.23
C TRP A 424 14.67 18.78 4.13
N GLU A 425 15.01 20.04 3.83
CA GLU A 425 15.95 20.81 4.62
C GLU A 425 15.51 20.92 6.09
N TYR A 426 14.27 21.34 6.35
CA TYR A 426 13.78 21.51 7.71
C TYR A 426 13.61 20.19 8.45
N PHE A 427 13.08 19.15 7.80
CA PHE A 427 12.89 17.86 8.44
C PHE A 427 14.23 17.19 8.80
N MET A 428 15.20 17.22 7.89
CA MET A 428 16.50 16.58 8.09
C MET A 428 17.41 17.31 9.09
N ARG A 429 17.11 18.57 9.44
CA ARG A 429 17.78 19.27 10.56
C ARG A 429 17.44 18.66 11.93
N HIS A 430 16.30 17.98 12.06
CA HIS A 430 15.88 17.42 13.33
C HIS A 430 16.77 16.20 13.71
N PRO A 431 17.37 16.15 14.92
CA PRO A 431 18.32 15.10 15.30
C PRO A 431 17.78 13.67 15.18
N SER A 432 16.49 13.47 15.46
CA SER A 432 15.87 12.14 15.33
C SER A 432 15.76 11.64 13.90
N ALA A 433 15.60 12.52 12.91
CA ALA A 433 15.56 12.11 11.50
C ALA A 433 16.94 11.59 11.05
N GLN A 434 18.00 12.32 11.42
CA GLN A 434 19.39 11.89 11.15
C GLN A 434 19.73 10.59 11.88
N LYS A 435 19.32 10.47 13.16
CA LYS A 435 19.48 9.26 13.95
C LYS A 435 18.76 8.07 13.30
N ALA A 436 17.54 8.26 12.79
CA ALA A 436 16.77 7.22 12.12
C ALA A 436 17.52 6.66 10.91
N LEU A 437 17.96 7.52 9.98
CA LEU A 437 18.68 7.08 8.79
C LEU A 437 19.99 6.36 9.14
N LYS A 438 20.76 6.90 10.09
CA LYS A 438 21.99 6.25 10.55
C LYS A 438 21.73 4.85 11.11
N LEU A 439 20.70 4.69 11.95
CA LEU A 439 20.37 3.41 12.57
C LEU A 439 19.78 2.41 11.57
N ALA A 440 19.01 2.88 10.58
CA ALA A 440 18.51 2.06 9.48
C ALA A 440 19.60 1.65 8.48
N GLY A 441 20.84 2.15 8.63
CA GLY A 441 21.99 1.75 7.83
C GLY A 441 22.16 2.53 6.53
N PHE A 442 21.55 3.71 6.39
CA PHE A 442 21.72 4.55 5.22
C PHE A 442 23.14 5.13 5.15
N VAL A 443 23.69 5.12 3.93
CA VAL A 443 24.97 5.72 3.56
C VAL A 443 24.76 6.64 2.35
N ASP A 444 25.70 7.55 2.13
CA ASP A 444 25.69 8.38 0.93
C ASP A 444 26.01 7.52 -0.30
N SER A 445 25.22 7.67 -1.37
CA SER A 445 25.38 6.92 -2.62
C SER A 445 24.76 7.68 -3.79
N THR A 446 25.50 7.78 -4.89
CA THR A 446 25.01 8.33 -6.16
C THR A 446 24.61 7.22 -7.14
N SER A 447 24.16 6.07 -6.62
CA SER A 447 23.75 4.94 -7.44
C SER A 447 22.57 5.29 -8.34
N GLU A 448 22.57 4.72 -9.55
CA GLU A 448 21.46 4.82 -10.50
C GLU A 448 20.53 3.59 -10.46
N TYR A 449 20.91 2.55 -9.71
CA TYR A 449 20.05 1.40 -9.46
C TYR A 449 19.04 1.72 -8.34
N ALA A 450 17.84 1.14 -8.41
CA ALA A 450 16.88 1.20 -7.31
C ALA A 450 17.19 0.17 -6.22
N VAL A 451 17.51 -1.07 -6.62
CA VAL A 451 17.87 -2.15 -5.69
C VAL A 451 19.37 -2.31 -5.65
N THR A 452 19.95 -2.47 -4.46
CA THR A 452 21.39 -2.72 -4.38
C THR A 452 21.75 -4.05 -5.06
N PRO A 453 22.93 -4.17 -5.69
CA PRO A 453 23.34 -5.43 -6.31
C PRO A 453 23.36 -6.61 -5.32
N ALA A 454 23.73 -6.37 -4.06
CA ALA A 454 23.77 -7.39 -3.03
C ALA A 454 22.36 -7.93 -2.73
N TYR A 455 21.39 -7.03 -2.50
CA TYR A 455 20.03 -7.44 -2.20
C TYR A 455 19.31 -8.04 -3.42
N ALA A 456 19.61 -7.57 -4.63
CA ALA A 456 19.08 -8.18 -5.85
C ALA A 456 19.50 -9.65 -5.99
N VAL A 457 20.77 -9.98 -5.74
CA VAL A 457 21.29 -11.35 -5.77
C VAL A 457 20.68 -12.20 -4.65
N GLU A 458 20.57 -11.66 -3.43
CA GLU A 458 19.92 -12.34 -2.31
C GLU A 458 18.47 -12.69 -2.63
N TYR A 459 17.72 -11.71 -3.17
CA TYR A 459 16.32 -11.88 -3.53
C TYR A 459 16.14 -12.89 -4.67
N GLU A 460 16.92 -12.77 -5.75
CA GLU A 460 16.89 -13.71 -6.88
C GLU A 460 17.22 -15.13 -6.43
N THR A 461 18.25 -15.29 -5.59
CA THR A 461 18.61 -16.59 -5.02
C THR A 461 17.43 -17.18 -4.25
N ALA A 462 16.79 -16.39 -3.38
CA ALA A 462 15.62 -16.83 -2.63
C ALA A 462 14.45 -17.25 -3.54
N MET A 463 14.19 -16.51 -4.63
CA MET A 463 13.14 -16.83 -5.59
C MET A 463 13.43 -18.09 -6.42
N LEU A 464 14.70 -18.45 -6.62
CA LEU A 464 15.11 -19.66 -7.36
C LEU A 464 15.13 -20.93 -6.50
N LEU A 465 15.26 -20.80 -5.17
CA LEU A 465 15.31 -21.94 -4.24
C LEU A 465 14.20 -22.99 -4.45
N PRO A 466 12.93 -22.64 -4.68
CA PRO A 466 11.88 -23.64 -4.84
C PRO A 466 12.14 -24.61 -5.99
N SER A 467 12.60 -24.12 -7.15
CA SER A 467 12.92 -24.97 -8.31
C SER A 467 14.01 -26.02 -8.02
N GLN A 468 14.78 -25.82 -6.95
CA GLN A 468 15.83 -26.73 -6.51
C GLN A 468 15.34 -27.71 -5.43
N LYS A 469 14.20 -27.45 -4.76
CA LYS A 469 13.63 -28.34 -3.76
C LYS A 469 12.84 -29.48 -4.41
N LYS A 470 13.21 -30.72 -4.07
CA LYS A 470 12.57 -31.93 -4.59
C LYS A 470 12.15 -32.84 -3.44
N ALA A 471 10.89 -33.26 -3.47
CA ALA A 471 10.37 -34.36 -2.68
C ALA A 471 10.24 -35.59 -3.59
N GLU A 472 10.52 -36.76 -3.05
CA GLU A 472 10.40 -38.02 -3.77
C GLU A 472 9.16 -38.77 -3.28
N ALA A 473 8.29 -39.16 -4.20
CA ALA A 473 7.18 -40.06 -3.93
C ALA A 473 7.55 -41.46 -4.44
N PRO A 474 8.01 -42.39 -3.58
CA PRO A 474 8.21 -43.76 -4.00
C PRO A 474 6.87 -44.42 -4.37
N ARG A 475 6.92 -45.36 -5.31
CA ARG A 475 5.77 -46.20 -5.61
C ARG A 475 5.39 -47.06 -4.41
N VAL A 476 4.11 -47.02 -4.06
CA VAL A 476 3.48 -47.78 -2.96
C VAL A 476 3.67 -49.28 -3.19
N ARG A 477 4.04 -50.00 -2.12
CA ARG A 477 4.21 -51.47 -2.12
C ARG A 477 3.20 -52.20 -1.24
N THR A 478 2.44 -51.47 -0.44
CA THR A 478 1.49 -51.95 0.57
C THR A 478 0.26 -51.09 0.55
N THR A 479 -0.90 -51.60 0.94
CA THR A 479 -2.11 -50.77 1.01
C THR A 479 -1.91 -49.58 1.95
N VAL A 480 -2.18 -48.37 1.47
CA VAL A 480 -2.24 -47.15 2.29
C VAL A 480 -3.69 -46.98 2.74
N LEU A 481 -3.93 -47.01 4.05
CA LEU A 481 -5.22 -46.68 4.64
C LEU A 481 -5.28 -45.16 4.84
N ILE A 482 -6.48 -44.59 4.79
CA ILE A 482 -6.67 -43.15 5.02
C ILE A 482 -7.48 -43.04 6.30
N ASP A 483 -6.81 -43.16 7.44
CA ASP A 483 -7.42 -43.22 8.78
C ASP A 483 -6.74 -42.30 9.82
N GLY A 484 -5.72 -41.55 9.39
CA GLY A 484 -4.93 -40.63 10.21
C GLY A 484 -3.81 -41.31 11.02
N ASP A 485 -3.56 -42.60 10.85
CA ASP A 485 -2.47 -43.33 11.48
C ASP A 485 -1.27 -43.44 10.54
N LEU A 486 -0.13 -42.84 10.91
CA LEU A 486 1.03 -42.81 10.03
C LEU A 486 1.93 -44.05 10.14
N SER A 487 1.43 -45.13 10.73
CA SER A 487 2.20 -46.36 10.94
C SER A 487 2.70 -46.98 9.63
N GLU A 488 1.91 -46.97 8.55
CA GLU A 488 2.34 -47.43 7.21
C GLU A 488 3.32 -46.49 6.49
N TRP A 489 3.52 -45.26 6.99
CA TRP A 489 4.45 -44.29 6.41
C TRP A 489 5.87 -44.43 6.96
N GLN A 490 6.08 -45.33 7.92
CA GLN A 490 7.41 -45.60 8.47
C GLN A 490 8.39 -46.04 7.38
N GLY A 491 9.52 -45.33 7.30
CA GLY A 491 10.57 -45.59 6.31
C GLY A 491 10.34 -44.94 4.94
N ILE A 492 9.23 -44.23 4.74
CA ILE A 492 9.02 -43.39 3.57
C ILE A 492 9.80 -42.08 3.74
N PRO A 493 10.49 -41.57 2.70
CA PRO A 493 11.16 -40.28 2.78
C PRO A 493 10.18 -39.16 3.18
N SER A 494 10.58 -38.39 4.18
CA SER A 494 9.82 -37.24 4.66
C SER A 494 10.56 -35.94 4.37
N ASN A 495 9.81 -34.84 4.37
CA ASN A 495 10.35 -33.50 4.19
C ASN A 495 9.85 -32.62 5.33
N LEU A 496 10.79 -31.90 5.96
CA LEU A 496 10.51 -31.01 7.07
C LEU A 496 10.05 -29.64 6.59
N VAL A 497 9.01 -29.13 7.23
CA VAL A 497 8.58 -27.73 7.22
C VAL A 497 8.57 -27.27 8.67
N ASP A 498 9.47 -26.38 9.07
CA ASP A 498 9.66 -26.01 10.47
C ASP A 498 9.49 -24.51 10.73
N GLU A 499 9.72 -24.13 11.97
CA GLU A 499 9.57 -22.76 12.48
C GLU A 499 10.54 -21.76 11.81
N ASP A 500 11.58 -22.22 11.10
CA ASP A 500 12.47 -21.35 10.34
C ASP A 500 11.94 -21.08 8.91
N MET A 501 10.89 -21.79 8.48
CA MET A 501 10.26 -21.66 7.16
C MET A 501 9.00 -20.78 7.18
N ASN A 502 9.10 -19.60 7.79
CA ASN A 502 8.02 -18.62 7.86
C ASN A 502 7.71 -17.98 6.50
N VAL A 503 6.43 -17.92 6.13
CA VAL A 503 5.98 -17.19 4.94
C VAL A 503 6.04 -15.68 5.19
N PRO A 504 6.86 -14.91 4.45
CA PRO A 504 7.06 -13.49 4.70
C PRO A 504 5.93 -12.65 4.07
N ASP A 505 4.74 -12.66 4.70
CA ASP A 505 3.59 -11.85 4.28
C ASP A 505 3.25 -10.74 5.29
N GLY A 506 2.73 -9.62 4.78
CA GLY A 506 2.39 -8.44 5.57
C GLY A 506 1.33 -8.66 6.67
N ASN A 507 0.56 -9.74 6.55
CA ASN A 507 -0.55 -10.07 7.46
C ASN A 507 -0.32 -11.38 8.24
N ILE A 508 0.91 -11.92 8.24
CA ILE A 508 1.26 -13.17 8.92
C ILE A 508 2.38 -12.90 9.91
N THR A 509 2.16 -13.29 11.17
CA THR A 509 3.17 -13.19 12.23
C THR A 509 4.15 -14.36 12.09
N LYS A 510 5.44 -14.09 12.25
CA LYS A 510 6.46 -15.15 12.24
C LYS A 510 6.31 -16.05 13.47
N VAL A 511 6.48 -17.35 13.26
CA VAL A 511 6.65 -18.32 14.33
C VAL A 511 7.96 -18.02 15.05
N ASP A 512 7.88 -17.78 16.35
CA ASP A 512 9.03 -17.69 17.22
C ASP A 512 9.28 -19.05 17.87
N LYS A 513 10.28 -19.78 17.34
CA LYS A 513 10.66 -21.12 17.83
C LYS A 513 11.12 -21.17 19.28
N SER A 514 11.37 -20.01 19.91
CA SER A 514 11.64 -19.93 21.35
C SER A 514 10.37 -19.89 22.21
N LYS A 515 9.22 -19.55 21.61
CA LYS A 515 7.93 -19.39 22.29
C LYS A 515 6.94 -20.52 22.00
N MET A 516 7.02 -21.16 20.83
CA MET A 516 6.11 -22.23 20.41
C MET A 516 6.82 -23.28 19.56
N LYS A 517 6.25 -24.48 19.49
CA LYS A 517 6.61 -25.52 18.53
C LYS A 517 5.55 -25.61 17.45
N LEU A 518 5.98 -25.44 16.21
CA LEU A 518 5.16 -25.62 15.02
C LEU A 518 6.02 -26.15 13.89
N HIS A 519 5.88 -27.44 13.58
CA HIS A 519 6.52 -28.03 12.40
C HIS A 519 5.69 -29.18 11.86
N SER A 520 5.94 -29.53 10.60
CA SER A 520 5.31 -30.63 9.90
C SER A 520 6.35 -31.46 9.16
N TYR A 521 6.27 -32.77 9.30
CA TYR A 521 6.88 -33.70 8.34
C TYR A 521 5.82 -34.10 7.33
N PHE A 522 6.02 -33.81 6.06
CA PHE A 522 5.14 -34.33 5.01
C PHE A 522 5.78 -35.50 4.27
N TYR A 523 4.92 -36.38 3.80
CA TYR A 523 5.27 -37.62 3.12
C TYR A 523 4.46 -37.73 1.83
N SER A 524 4.98 -38.49 0.88
CA SER A 524 4.34 -38.71 -0.42
C SER A 524 4.63 -40.10 -0.94
N GLN A 525 3.64 -40.75 -1.54
CA GLN A 525 3.78 -42.02 -2.25
C GLN A 525 2.79 -42.06 -3.42
N TRP A 526 2.92 -43.02 -4.35
CA TRP A 526 1.96 -43.13 -5.46
C TRP A 526 1.73 -44.58 -5.91
N ASP A 527 0.60 -44.86 -6.53
CA ASP A 527 0.37 -46.07 -7.32
C ASP A 527 -0.31 -45.74 -8.67
N ASP A 528 -0.78 -46.75 -9.39
CA ASP A 528 -1.38 -46.55 -10.72
C ASP A 528 -2.69 -45.74 -10.69
N GLU A 529 -3.30 -45.54 -9.52
CA GLU A 529 -4.59 -44.85 -9.37
C GLU A 529 -4.47 -43.53 -8.61
N CYS A 530 -3.66 -43.49 -7.55
CA CYS A 530 -3.66 -42.41 -6.56
C CYS A 530 -2.26 -41.87 -6.24
N LEU A 531 -2.22 -40.56 -6.04
CA LEU A 531 -1.18 -39.89 -5.27
C LEU A 531 -1.60 -39.89 -3.79
N TYR A 532 -0.73 -40.41 -2.93
CA TYR A 532 -0.91 -40.42 -1.48
C TYR A 532 -0.05 -39.34 -0.86
N LEU A 533 -0.61 -38.57 0.06
CA LEU A 533 0.08 -37.53 0.81
C LEU A 533 -0.24 -37.70 2.30
N ALA A 534 0.73 -37.42 3.16
CA ALA A 534 0.51 -37.37 4.59
C ALA A 534 1.30 -36.23 5.23
N ALA A 535 0.87 -35.79 6.40
CA ALA A 535 1.56 -34.82 7.23
C ALA A 535 1.47 -35.20 8.71
N GLU A 536 2.61 -35.17 9.41
CA GLU A 536 2.73 -35.26 10.86
C GLU A 536 3.02 -33.86 11.38
N VAL A 537 2.02 -33.21 11.98
CA VAL A 537 2.12 -31.84 12.48
C VAL A 537 2.33 -31.87 14.00
N THR A 538 3.38 -31.20 14.46
CA THR A 538 3.57 -30.82 15.86
C THR A 538 3.07 -29.40 16.04
N ASP A 539 2.19 -29.21 17.03
CA ASP A 539 1.57 -27.94 17.40
C ASP A 539 1.18 -27.99 18.89
N ASP A 540 1.62 -26.99 19.65
CA ASP A 540 1.32 -26.86 21.09
C ASP A 540 -0.17 -26.52 21.36
N ILE A 541 -0.86 -25.90 20.38
CA ILE A 541 -2.22 -25.37 20.53
C ILE A 541 -3.09 -25.62 19.29
N ILE A 542 -3.86 -26.71 19.33
CA ILE A 542 -4.88 -26.96 18.31
C ILE A 542 -6.18 -26.20 18.65
N VAL A 543 -6.52 -25.20 17.85
CA VAL A 543 -7.76 -24.43 17.81
C VAL A 543 -8.75 -25.02 16.81
N ASN A 544 -9.93 -25.36 17.33
CA ASN A 544 -11.07 -25.89 16.57
C ASN A 544 -12.31 -25.00 16.77
N ASN A 545 -12.38 -23.87 16.10
CA ASN A 545 -13.45 -22.88 16.28
C ASN A 545 -14.49 -22.88 15.13
N LEU A 546 -14.45 -23.87 14.24
CA LEU A 546 -15.33 -23.95 13.08
C LEU A 546 -16.41 -25.01 13.24
N SER A 547 -17.65 -24.65 12.90
CA SER A 547 -18.76 -25.61 12.92
C SER A 547 -18.67 -26.61 11.76
N PRO A 548 -19.32 -27.79 11.84
CA PRO A 548 -19.36 -28.76 10.73
C PRO A 548 -19.95 -28.24 9.41
N ALA A 549 -20.63 -27.09 9.45
CA ALA A 549 -21.17 -26.42 8.27
C ALA A 549 -20.10 -25.61 7.51
N GLU A 550 -19.00 -25.22 8.16
CA GLU A 550 -17.98 -24.32 7.63
C GLU A 550 -16.81 -25.09 7.01
N ARG A 551 -17.05 -25.75 5.89
CA ARG A 551 -16.09 -26.68 5.25
C ARG A 551 -14.94 -26.03 4.48
N GLY A 552 -15.09 -24.75 4.10
CA GLY A 552 -14.11 -24.02 3.26
C GLY A 552 -13.35 -22.91 4.00
N SER A 553 -13.52 -22.81 5.32
CA SER A 553 -13.06 -21.68 6.15
C SER A 553 -11.70 -21.92 6.82
N PHE A 554 -10.83 -22.73 6.22
CA PHE A 554 -9.63 -23.29 6.87
C PHE A 554 -8.61 -22.23 7.35
N TYR A 555 -8.54 -21.03 6.77
CA TYR A 555 -7.74 -19.92 7.33
C TYR A 555 -8.26 -19.35 8.66
N ARG A 556 -9.37 -19.85 9.21
CA ARG A 556 -9.93 -19.37 10.49
C ARG A 556 -9.61 -20.33 11.65
N SER A 557 -8.89 -21.42 11.41
CA SER A 557 -8.52 -22.46 12.38
C SER A 557 -7.15 -23.04 11.99
N ASP A 558 -6.61 -23.97 12.78
CA ASP A 558 -5.45 -24.74 12.33
C ASP A 558 -5.80 -25.61 11.15
N SER A 559 -4.93 -25.62 10.15
CA SER A 559 -5.11 -26.40 8.95
C SER A 559 -3.78 -26.61 8.22
N ILE A 560 -3.79 -27.56 7.30
CA ILE A 560 -2.69 -27.74 6.36
C ILE A 560 -3.18 -27.59 4.92
N GLU A 561 -2.25 -27.33 4.01
CA GLU A 561 -2.53 -27.39 2.58
C GLU A 561 -1.46 -28.18 1.82
N PHE A 562 -1.90 -28.81 0.73
CA PHE A 562 -1.06 -29.39 -0.31
C PHE A 562 -1.37 -28.71 -1.63
N TYR A 563 -0.39 -28.03 -2.19
CA TYR A 563 -0.48 -27.36 -3.49
C TYR A 563 0.15 -28.24 -4.55
N ILE A 564 -0.60 -28.55 -5.60
CA ILE A 564 -0.16 -29.46 -6.65
C ILE A 564 -0.38 -28.80 -8.01
N ASP A 565 0.68 -28.68 -8.79
CA ASP A 565 0.65 -28.20 -10.17
C ASP A 565 0.98 -29.36 -11.13
N PRO A 566 -0.04 -30.00 -11.72
CA PRO A 566 0.19 -31.02 -12.74
C PRO A 566 0.66 -30.43 -14.08
N GLY A 567 0.58 -29.10 -14.27
CA GLY A 567 0.99 -28.41 -15.49
C GLY A 567 2.47 -28.59 -15.82
N ARG A 568 3.33 -28.82 -14.81
CA ARG A 568 4.77 -29.12 -15.02
C ARG A 568 5.03 -30.38 -15.86
N SER A 569 4.12 -31.36 -15.82
CA SER A 569 4.17 -32.55 -16.66
C SER A 569 3.15 -32.51 -17.82
N GLY A 570 2.67 -31.33 -18.19
CA GLY A 570 1.70 -31.16 -19.28
C GLY A 570 0.26 -31.52 -18.93
N GLY A 571 -0.07 -31.66 -17.63
CA GLY A 571 -1.44 -31.93 -17.18
C GLY A 571 -2.39 -30.77 -17.45
N GLY A 572 -3.58 -31.08 -17.98
CA GLY A 572 -4.58 -30.08 -18.39
C GLY A 572 -5.65 -29.75 -17.34
N ALA A 573 -5.61 -30.37 -16.15
CA ALA A 573 -6.67 -30.21 -15.13
C ALA A 573 -6.60 -28.89 -14.34
N GLY A 574 -5.52 -28.11 -14.54
CA GLY A 574 -5.20 -26.93 -13.74
C GLY A 574 -4.67 -27.28 -12.34
N LEU A 575 -4.39 -26.25 -11.55
CA LEU A 575 -3.90 -26.41 -10.18
C LEU A 575 -4.89 -27.21 -9.31
N PHE A 576 -4.35 -28.04 -8.42
CA PHE A 576 -5.10 -28.76 -7.40
C PHE A 576 -4.55 -28.36 -6.03
N LYS A 577 -5.24 -27.45 -5.34
CA LYS A 577 -4.85 -26.99 -4.00
C LYS A 577 -5.82 -27.57 -2.98
N LEU A 578 -5.37 -28.53 -2.18
CA LEU A 578 -6.18 -29.16 -1.15
C LEU A 578 -5.84 -28.57 0.21
N ALA A 579 -6.80 -27.89 0.82
CA ALA A 579 -6.77 -27.55 2.23
C ALA A 579 -7.45 -28.65 3.04
N VAL A 580 -6.86 -29.03 4.17
CA VAL A 580 -7.43 -29.98 5.13
C VAL A 580 -7.60 -29.26 6.47
N LEU A 581 -8.86 -29.18 6.91
CA LEU A 581 -9.22 -28.82 8.27
C LEU A 581 -9.24 -30.11 9.09
N PRO A 582 -8.25 -30.35 9.96
CA PRO A 582 -8.11 -31.62 10.65
C PRO A 582 -9.31 -31.91 11.55
N PHE A 583 -9.84 -30.89 12.24
CA PHE A 583 -10.97 -31.04 13.17
C PHE A 583 -11.90 -29.82 13.18
N ASP A 584 -13.21 -30.05 13.03
CA ASP A 584 -14.25 -29.09 13.40
C ASP A 584 -14.57 -29.15 14.91
N THR A 585 -15.56 -28.38 15.38
CA THR A 585 -16.01 -28.40 16.78
C THR A 585 -16.53 -29.76 17.27
N LEU A 586 -16.84 -30.71 16.38
CA LEU A 586 -17.26 -32.07 16.69
C LEU A 586 -16.13 -33.10 16.47
N GLY A 587 -14.95 -32.67 16.03
CA GLY A 587 -13.81 -33.52 15.74
C GLY A 587 -13.83 -34.16 14.34
N ASN A 588 -14.70 -33.73 13.42
CA ASN A 588 -14.70 -34.25 12.06
C ASN A 588 -13.63 -33.57 11.20
N THR A 589 -13.05 -34.32 10.28
CA THR A 589 -12.10 -33.81 9.28
C THR A 589 -12.83 -33.36 8.02
N HIS A 590 -12.43 -32.20 7.48
CA HIS A 590 -12.99 -31.64 6.25
C HIS A 590 -11.88 -31.25 5.27
N GLY A 591 -12.21 -31.23 3.98
CA GLY A 591 -11.29 -30.81 2.94
C GLY A 591 -11.98 -29.89 1.95
N ALA A 592 -11.22 -28.97 1.39
CA ALA A 592 -11.70 -28.06 0.37
C ALA A 592 -10.61 -27.77 -0.65
N ARG A 593 -11.03 -27.58 -1.90
CA ARG A 593 -10.22 -26.95 -2.93
C ARG A 593 -10.36 -25.44 -2.82
N HIS A 594 -9.26 -24.70 -2.85
CA HIS A 594 -9.28 -23.25 -2.71
C HIS A 594 -8.29 -22.52 -3.61
N GLU A 595 -8.74 -21.42 -4.21
CA GLU A 595 -7.94 -20.57 -5.12
C GLU A 595 -7.23 -21.39 -6.21
N ASP A 596 -7.93 -22.40 -6.74
CA ASP A 596 -7.45 -23.25 -7.80
C ASP A 596 -8.44 -23.31 -8.98
N ALA A 597 -8.23 -24.24 -9.92
CA ALA A 597 -9.07 -24.34 -11.11
C ALA A 597 -10.54 -24.73 -10.82
N ARG A 598 -10.84 -25.34 -9.67
CA ARG A 598 -12.16 -25.90 -9.31
C ARG A 598 -12.39 -25.81 -7.78
N PRO A 599 -12.57 -24.59 -7.23
CA PRO A 599 -12.71 -24.40 -5.79
C PRO A 599 -14.05 -24.91 -5.25
N GLY A 600 -14.05 -25.39 -4.01
CA GLY A 600 -15.24 -25.90 -3.32
C GLY A 600 -14.96 -27.07 -2.38
N PRO A 601 -15.96 -27.58 -1.64
CA PRO A 601 -15.81 -28.73 -0.75
C PRO A 601 -15.31 -29.98 -1.50
N ILE A 602 -14.40 -30.73 -0.89
CA ILE A 602 -13.69 -31.82 -1.58
C ILE A 602 -14.64 -32.95 -1.99
N GLU A 603 -15.66 -33.24 -1.19
CA GLU A 603 -16.69 -34.24 -1.46
C GLU A 603 -17.57 -33.91 -2.66
N VAL A 604 -17.60 -32.64 -3.09
CA VAL A 604 -18.31 -32.19 -4.29
C VAL A 604 -17.34 -32.13 -5.47
N MET A 605 -16.17 -31.51 -5.26
CA MET A 605 -15.24 -31.17 -6.34
C MET A 605 -14.31 -32.32 -6.74
N ALA A 606 -14.04 -33.25 -5.84
CA ALA A 606 -13.25 -34.44 -6.07
C ALA A 606 -13.69 -35.60 -5.14
N PRO A 607 -14.91 -36.15 -5.32
CA PRO A 607 -15.56 -37.08 -4.37
C PRO A 607 -14.82 -38.39 -4.08
N LYS A 608 -13.87 -38.78 -4.95
CA LYS A 608 -13.03 -39.98 -4.72
C LYS A 608 -11.76 -39.67 -3.92
N THR A 609 -11.46 -38.38 -3.67
CA THR A 609 -10.39 -37.97 -2.78
C THR A 609 -10.80 -38.31 -1.36
N LYS A 610 -9.96 -39.06 -0.64
CA LYS A 610 -10.21 -39.39 0.77
C LYS A 610 -9.26 -38.58 1.64
N ILE A 611 -9.75 -38.16 2.79
CA ILE A 611 -9.00 -37.43 3.81
C ILE A 611 -9.32 -38.03 5.18
N ALA A 612 -8.32 -38.07 6.05
CA ALA A 612 -8.50 -38.40 7.46
C ALA A 612 -7.50 -37.62 8.31
N ALA A 613 -7.88 -37.29 9.54
CA ALA A 613 -6.96 -36.72 10.51
C ALA A 613 -7.13 -37.38 11.88
N ARG A 614 -6.03 -37.46 12.63
CA ARG A 614 -6.02 -38.02 13.98
C ARG A 614 -5.18 -37.14 14.90
N LYS A 615 -5.69 -36.84 16.11
CA LYS A 615 -4.90 -36.15 17.14
C LYS A 615 -3.76 -37.05 17.61
N THR A 616 -2.58 -36.48 17.78
CA THR A 616 -1.42 -37.13 18.40
C THR A 616 -1.16 -36.51 19.77
N ALA A 617 -0.12 -36.99 20.46
CA ALA A 617 0.31 -36.43 21.74
C ALA A 617 0.87 -35.00 21.61
N THR A 618 1.35 -34.62 20.43
CA THR A 618 2.09 -33.38 20.17
C THR A 618 1.48 -32.53 19.06
N GLY A 619 0.31 -32.88 18.54
CA GLY A 619 -0.34 -32.21 17.43
C GLY A 619 -1.35 -33.11 16.73
N TYR A 620 -1.20 -33.29 15.42
CA TYR A 620 -2.11 -34.11 14.62
C TYR A 620 -1.48 -34.67 13.34
N ASN A 621 -2.02 -35.79 12.89
CA ASN A 621 -1.67 -36.40 11.62
C ASN A 621 -2.79 -36.16 10.60
N VAL A 622 -2.41 -36.05 9.33
CA VAL A 622 -3.33 -36.02 8.19
C VAL A 622 -2.88 -37.02 7.14
N GLU A 623 -3.84 -37.72 6.55
CA GLU A 623 -3.63 -38.57 5.37
C GLU A 623 -4.61 -38.21 4.26
N VAL A 624 -4.13 -38.29 3.02
CA VAL A 624 -4.88 -37.96 1.81
C VAL A 624 -4.60 -38.98 0.71
N SER A 625 -5.63 -39.41 -0.01
CA SER A 625 -5.48 -40.05 -1.32
C SER A 625 -6.16 -39.21 -2.39
N ILE A 626 -5.43 -38.86 -3.45
CA ILE A 626 -5.89 -38.06 -4.58
C ILE A 626 -5.78 -38.91 -5.85
N PRO A 627 -6.91 -39.34 -6.45
CA PRO A 627 -6.88 -40.01 -7.73
C PRO A 627 -6.25 -39.16 -8.84
N PHE A 628 -5.35 -39.74 -9.64
CA PHE A 628 -4.65 -39.05 -10.73
C PHE A 628 -5.60 -38.49 -11.81
N GLU A 629 -6.81 -39.03 -11.92
CA GLU A 629 -7.86 -38.49 -12.80
C GLU A 629 -8.20 -37.01 -12.49
N TYR A 630 -8.05 -36.56 -11.24
CA TYR A 630 -8.29 -35.15 -10.87
C TYR A 630 -7.11 -34.24 -11.19
N LEU A 631 -5.92 -34.81 -11.32
CA LEU A 631 -4.70 -34.11 -11.72
C LEU A 631 -4.54 -34.08 -13.25
N GLY A 632 -5.24 -34.95 -13.98
CA GLY A 632 -5.23 -34.98 -15.45
C GLY A 632 -3.87 -35.38 -16.01
N VAL A 633 -3.15 -36.24 -15.31
CA VAL A 633 -1.84 -36.81 -15.70
C VAL A 633 -1.90 -38.33 -15.59
N THR A 634 -1.05 -39.03 -16.34
CA THR A 634 -0.88 -40.48 -16.22
C THR A 634 0.28 -40.75 -15.27
N PRO A 635 0.11 -41.56 -14.21
CA PRO A 635 1.18 -41.82 -13.25
C PRO A 635 2.26 -42.72 -13.86
N GLU A 636 3.50 -42.27 -13.78
CA GLU A 636 4.68 -43.03 -14.17
C GLU A 636 5.91 -42.61 -13.34
N SER A 637 6.89 -43.51 -13.20
CA SER A 637 8.16 -43.18 -12.56
C SER A 637 8.88 -42.11 -13.40
N GLY A 638 9.31 -41.04 -12.75
CA GLY A 638 9.89 -39.86 -13.37
C GLY A 638 8.92 -38.70 -13.58
N LEU A 639 7.60 -38.89 -13.40
CA LEU A 639 6.62 -37.80 -13.48
C LEU A 639 6.93 -36.71 -12.44
N VAL A 640 6.86 -35.44 -12.86
CA VAL A 640 7.17 -34.28 -12.00
C VAL A 640 5.94 -33.39 -11.83
N LEU A 641 5.50 -33.20 -10.60
CA LEU A 641 4.44 -32.26 -10.23
C LEU A 641 5.09 -31.04 -9.56
N GLY A 642 4.58 -29.84 -9.82
CA GLY A 642 4.87 -28.72 -8.92
C GLY A 642 4.21 -28.99 -7.57
N PHE A 643 4.93 -28.76 -6.46
CA PHE A 643 4.45 -29.16 -5.14
C PHE A 643 4.88 -28.21 -4.02
N CYS A 644 3.95 -27.92 -3.11
CA CYS A 644 4.27 -27.26 -1.85
C CYS A 644 3.34 -27.74 -0.74
N HIS A 645 3.87 -27.85 0.47
CA HIS A 645 3.10 -28.10 1.68
C HIS A 645 3.14 -26.87 2.59
N THR A 646 2.02 -26.52 3.21
CA THR A 646 1.93 -25.40 4.14
C THR A 646 1.15 -25.77 5.40
N VAL A 647 1.50 -25.17 6.52
CA VAL A 647 0.77 -25.26 7.79
C VAL A 647 0.29 -23.86 8.17
N ILE A 648 -0.99 -23.76 8.48
CA ILE A 648 -1.66 -22.55 8.97
C ILE A 648 -1.95 -22.76 10.45
N ASN A 649 -1.55 -21.80 11.28
CA ASN A 649 -1.59 -21.93 12.73
C ASN A 649 -2.32 -20.76 13.42
N CYS A 650 -2.99 -21.08 14.52
CA CYS A 650 -3.70 -20.18 15.42
C CYS A 650 -3.48 -20.60 16.87
N ASN A 651 -2.96 -19.69 17.70
CA ASN A 651 -2.74 -19.98 19.13
C ASN A 651 -3.85 -19.48 20.07
N ASP A 652 -4.93 -18.88 19.55
CA ASP A 652 -6.02 -18.34 20.38
C ASP A 652 -6.96 -19.45 20.89
N ARG A 653 -6.64 -20.00 22.07
CA ARG A 653 -7.49 -20.98 22.78
C ARG A 653 -8.90 -20.46 23.08
N GLY A 654 -9.09 -19.14 23.11
CA GLY A 654 -10.36 -18.48 23.38
C GLY A 654 -11.12 -18.06 22.12
N ALA A 655 -10.64 -18.46 20.93
CA ALA A 655 -11.19 -18.03 19.66
C ALA A 655 -12.72 -18.24 19.61
N PRO A 656 -13.51 -17.16 19.37
CA PRO A 656 -14.95 -17.30 19.18
C PRO A 656 -15.28 -18.22 18.00
N LEU A 657 -16.48 -18.82 18.02
CA LEU A 657 -16.96 -19.66 16.93
C LEU A 657 -16.97 -18.86 15.61
N GLY A 658 -16.24 -19.34 14.60
CA GLY A 658 -16.05 -18.66 13.34
C GLY A 658 -15.18 -17.39 13.42
N ALA A 659 -14.44 -17.09 14.48
CA ALA A 659 -13.53 -15.95 14.41
C ALA A 659 -12.43 -16.21 13.35
N TYR A 660 -11.99 -15.18 12.63
CA TYR A 660 -10.78 -15.26 11.81
C TYR A 660 -9.57 -15.07 12.72
N VAL A 661 -8.83 -16.15 12.97
CA VAL A 661 -7.78 -16.19 14.00
C VAL A 661 -6.45 -16.74 13.51
N ARG A 662 -6.23 -16.82 12.18
CA ARG A 662 -4.90 -17.17 11.64
C ARG A 662 -3.87 -16.18 12.14
N GLU A 663 -2.79 -16.74 12.68
CA GLU A 663 -1.67 -15.98 13.23
C GLU A 663 -0.39 -16.25 12.43
N ASN A 664 -0.04 -17.52 12.22
CA ASN A 664 1.20 -17.92 11.57
C ASN A 664 0.95 -18.77 10.32
N MET A 665 1.96 -18.83 9.45
CA MET A 665 2.02 -19.74 8.33
C MET A 665 3.46 -20.14 8.05
N ILE A 666 3.73 -21.45 8.05
CA ILE A 666 5.00 -22.02 7.59
C ILE A 666 4.77 -22.79 6.29
N ALA A 667 5.75 -22.76 5.39
CA ALA A 667 5.64 -23.38 4.09
C ALA A 667 6.95 -24.04 3.69
N TRP A 668 6.86 -25.20 3.03
CA TRP A 668 8.05 -25.89 2.53
C TRP A 668 8.88 -24.99 1.62
N ASN A 669 8.23 -24.11 0.86
CA ASN A 669 8.85 -22.96 0.21
C ASN A 669 8.36 -21.68 0.88
N PRO A 670 9.15 -21.08 1.79
CA PRO A 670 8.73 -19.93 2.60
C PRO A 670 8.82 -18.62 1.80
N LEU A 671 8.11 -18.57 0.67
CA LEU A 671 8.04 -17.42 -0.20
C LEU A 671 6.70 -16.69 -0.03
N PRO A 672 6.68 -15.35 -0.18
CA PRO A 672 5.44 -14.60 -0.12
C PRO A 672 4.53 -15.00 -1.27
N SER A 673 3.23 -14.94 -1.03
CA SER A 673 2.23 -15.33 -2.03
C SER A 673 2.41 -16.76 -2.55
N VAL A 674 3.12 -17.64 -1.82
CA VAL A 674 3.34 -19.05 -2.20
C VAL A 674 2.01 -19.77 -2.47
N TRP A 675 0.93 -19.40 -1.79
CA TRP A 675 -0.40 -19.96 -2.06
C TRP A 675 -0.94 -19.66 -3.47
N SER A 676 -0.48 -18.59 -4.12
CA SER A 676 -1.04 -18.09 -5.39
C SER A 676 -0.09 -18.19 -6.59
N ASN A 677 1.19 -18.52 -6.37
CA ASN A 677 2.19 -18.58 -7.43
C ASN A 677 2.87 -19.96 -7.54
N PRO A 678 2.46 -20.80 -8.50
CA PRO A 678 3.04 -22.14 -8.73
C PRO A 678 4.54 -22.14 -9.10
N ASP A 679 5.06 -21.03 -9.59
CA ASP A 679 6.50 -20.88 -9.87
C ASP A 679 7.33 -20.92 -8.58
N TYR A 680 6.71 -20.61 -7.43
CA TYR A 680 7.33 -20.66 -6.11
C TYR A 680 7.22 -22.03 -5.44
N TRP A 681 6.67 -23.03 -6.13
CA TRP A 681 6.56 -24.38 -5.60
C TRP A 681 7.79 -25.21 -5.96
N GLY A 682 8.07 -26.21 -5.13
CA GLY A 682 9.10 -27.21 -5.39
C GLY A 682 8.61 -28.25 -6.38
N GLU A 683 9.34 -29.36 -6.44
CA GLU A 683 8.97 -30.51 -7.26
C GLU A 683 8.63 -31.70 -6.38
N LEU A 684 7.58 -32.41 -6.77
CA LEU A 684 7.31 -33.77 -6.30
C LEU A 684 7.56 -34.72 -7.47
N VAL A 685 8.54 -35.62 -7.30
CA VAL A 685 8.97 -36.57 -8.33
C VAL A 685 8.48 -37.97 -7.97
N LEU A 686 7.71 -38.58 -8.86
CA LEU A 686 7.31 -39.98 -8.71
C LEU A 686 8.52 -40.88 -8.97
N LYS A 687 8.86 -41.77 -8.03
CA LYS A 687 10.00 -42.68 -8.10
C LYS A 687 9.56 -44.12 -8.24
#